data_AF-A0AAD9RFT0-F1
#
_entry.id   AF-A0AAD9RFT0-F1
#
_cell.length_a   1.000
_cell.length_b   1.000
_cell.length_c   1.000
_cell.angle_alpha   90.00
_cell.angle_beta   90.00
_cell.angle_gamma   90.00
#
_symmetry.space_group_name_H-M   'P 1'
#
loop_
_entity.id
_entity.type
_entity.pdbx_description
1 polymer ?
#
loop_
_entity_poly.entity_id
_entity_poly.type
_entity_poly.pdbx_seq_one_letter_code
_entity_poly.pdbx_strand_id
1 'polypeptide(L)'
;MGVIEKIGYITILYWGYKIYYGIIRKIINGISSHKSIDLLSMGKWAMVTGCSHGIGKAYAEALAKAGLNVVLISPDMEGLKIFANEIETTYNVRTRIIRLDFSEGMESYRGIEKEILNLEVGVLVNNLGISYPHPEYFLDLPHKDKIYMNIIHCNIVVMTNMCRIVLPQMVLRGKGIVVNVSSSVAVMPCPLLTVFAATKAYVLKFSRDLQIEYGKRGIIVQCLLPGTITNHTVDSPKAGWMIPTPDEYVQSAINTIGKEIVTTGFIPHSLLISIVKIIYRFSPRLFEINDKRLTFDNRRQQKRKRAVCKIRRVVVNFVWFRIRTINSLRSSMDNSRHCTNPFQDYSNSTRKDVLKHEEDAITDNFRDLLAGSTKILLQKLEEHKKDWIYHDDHSVYTGTAGIAYMFQLYAEYFEEPAYYSKAMELLQNCIMKFKWKREITFLTGLSGPLALGAVMFHKHGNKDNSRNAIFKLKSLLPHVVSEHSDVPDELLYGRAGYLFSLLYINSNMSPPPIESDMIKQVIFAIIKSGNIYATSRHYKTPLMYVWHDTEYLGAAHGLAGILYTLLQAKEYLTEDQLKNYILPALYYLQSLKYPSGNFPSSIGSHTDRLVHWCHGAPGMTMLFCLAYEIYPDKKFLETAIECGEVVWQRGLLKKGYGICHGVSGNAYTFLHLFQKTKDPKYLYRACRFAQWCLDYGVHQNREPDRPFSLFEGLAGTIYFLVDMQQPNMAKFPAYTL
;
A
#
# COMPACT_ATOMS: atom_id res chain seq x y z
N MET A 1 36.22 48.65 -39.95
CA MET A 1 35.60 47.55 -39.19
C MET A 1 36.64 46.46 -38.96
N GLY A 2 37.07 46.28 -37.72
CA GLY A 2 38.08 45.28 -37.34
C GLY A 2 37.57 43.84 -37.56
N VAL A 3 38.47 42.86 -37.61
CA VAL A 3 38.10 41.44 -37.82
C VAL A 3 37.10 40.97 -36.75
N ILE A 4 37.29 41.40 -35.50
CA ILE A 4 36.39 41.09 -34.37
C ILE A 4 34.99 41.68 -34.58
N GLU A 5 34.90 42.92 -35.05
CA GLU A 5 33.61 43.58 -35.33
C GLU A 5 32.87 42.88 -36.47
N LYS A 6 33.57 42.46 -37.52
CA LYS A 6 32.99 41.69 -38.63
C LYS A 6 32.46 40.33 -38.15
N ILE A 7 33.21 39.63 -37.30
CA ILE A 7 32.78 38.36 -36.68
C ILE A 7 31.55 38.61 -35.80
N GLY A 8 31.54 39.69 -35.02
CA GLY A 8 30.38 40.11 -34.20
C GLY A 8 29.14 40.36 -35.06
N TYR A 9 29.27 41.09 -36.15
CA TYR A 9 28.17 41.42 -37.06
C TYR A 9 27.61 40.17 -37.77
N ILE A 10 28.49 39.30 -38.27
CA ILE A 10 28.09 38.00 -38.86
C ILE A 10 27.38 37.13 -37.84
N THR A 11 27.85 37.12 -36.58
CA THR A 11 27.21 36.36 -35.51
C THR A 11 25.82 36.89 -35.19
N ILE A 12 25.64 38.21 -35.10
CA ILE A 12 24.33 38.86 -34.89
C ILE A 12 23.38 38.55 -36.05
N LEU A 13 23.83 38.69 -37.30
CA LEU A 13 23.03 38.38 -38.48
C LEU A 13 22.63 36.90 -38.54
N TYR A 14 23.56 35.99 -38.22
CA TYR A 14 23.29 34.55 -38.18
C TYR A 14 22.26 34.19 -37.12
N TRP A 15 22.36 34.76 -35.92
CA TRP A 15 21.38 34.54 -34.85
C TRP A 15 20.04 35.21 -35.14
N GLY A 16 20.05 36.43 -35.69
CA GLY A 16 18.86 37.13 -36.17
C GLY A 16 18.11 36.32 -37.23
N TYR A 17 18.83 35.79 -38.22
CA TYR A 17 18.27 34.89 -39.23
C TYR A 17 17.72 33.59 -38.62
N LYS A 18 18.45 32.94 -37.71
CA LYS A 18 17.98 31.72 -37.02
C LYS A 18 16.69 31.96 -36.24
N ILE A 19 16.58 33.10 -35.55
CA ILE A 19 15.39 33.48 -34.78
C ILE A 19 14.23 33.79 -35.74
N TYR A 20 14.45 34.64 -36.73
CA TYR A 20 13.47 35.01 -37.75
C TYR A 20 12.93 33.78 -38.50
N TYR A 21 13.82 32.93 -39.02
CA TYR A 21 13.47 31.70 -39.71
C TYR A 21 12.74 30.70 -38.79
N GLY A 22 13.15 30.59 -37.53
CA GLY A 22 12.48 29.73 -36.55
C GLY A 22 11.04 30.17 -36.22
N ILE A 23 10.82 31.48 -36.08
CA ILE A 23 9.49 32.06 -35.83
C ILE A 23 8.62 31.92 -37.08
N ILE A 24 9.12 32.31 -38.25
CA ILE A 24 8.38 32.22 -39.51
C ILE A 24 8.04 30.78 -39.86
N ARG A 25 8.96 29.82 -39.70
CA ARG A 25 8.67 28.40 -39.96
C ARG A 25 7.54 27.88 -39.06
N LYS A 26 7.47 28.31 -37.80
CA LYS A 26 6.38 27.94 -36.88
C LYS A 26 5.05 28.59 -37.27
N ILE A 27 5.07 29.86 -37.69
CA ILE A 27 3.88 30.57 -38.18
C ILE A 27 3.39 29.93 -39.49
N ILE A 28 4.28 29.69 -40.45
CA ILE A 28 3.96 29.01 -41.71
C ILE A 28 3.45 27.59 -41.46
N ASN A 29 4.06 26.80 -40.58
CA ASN A 29 3.56 25.47 -40.23
C ASN A 29 2.21 25.52 -39.48
N GLY A 30 1.94 26.59 -38.73
CA GLY A 30 0.67 26.81 -38.05
C GLY A 30 -0.46 27.28 -38.98
N ILE A 31 -0.12 27.98 -40.07
CA ILE A 31 -1.07 28.48 -41.08
C ILE A 31 -1.21 27.49 -42.26
N SER A 32 -0.19 26.67 -42.54
CA SER A 32 -0.17 25.71 -43.63
C SER A 32 -1.25 24.65 -43.43
N SER A 33 -2.18 24.59 -44.38
CA SER A 33 -3.30 23.64 -44.49
C SER A 33 -2.84 22.22 -44.84
N HIS A 34 -1.71 21.77 -44.31
CA HIS A 34 -1.34 20.35 -44.41
C HIS A 34 -2.45 19.52 -43.76
N LYS A 35 -3.07 18.65 -44.58
CA LYS A 35 -4.11 17.71 -44.17
C LYS A 35 -3.67 17.03 -42.87
N SER A 36 -4.53 17.07 -41.85
CA SER A 36 -4.36 16.27 -40.66
C SER A 36 -4.22 14.81 -41.07
N ILE A 37 -3.35 14.08 -40.37
CA ILE A 37 -3.23 12.64 -40.58
C ILE A 37 -4.57 12.01 -40.20
N ASP A 38 -5.09 11.19 -41.10
CA ASP A 38 -6.22 10.32 -40.79
C ASP A 38 -5.76 9.24 -39.80
N LEU A 39 -6.13 9.41 -38.54
CA LEU A 39 -5.73 8.51 -37.46
C LEU A 39 -6.28 7.09 -37.65
N LEU A 40 -7.47 6.94 -38.25
CA LEU A 40 -8.07 5.64 -38.53
C LEU A 40 -7.26 4.87 -39.59
N SER A 41 -6.65 5.59 -40.53
CA SER A 41 -5.80 4.96 -41.55
C SER A 41 -4.55 4.28 -40.95
N MET A 42 -4.16 4.61 -39.73
CA MET A 42 -2.98 4.05 -39.05
C MET A 42 -3.24 2.71 -38.34
N GLY A 43 -4.51 2.41 -38.04
CA GLY A 43 -4.96 1.18 -37.41
C GLY A 43 -6.27 1.39 -36.63
N LYS A 44 -6.94 0.30 -36.28
CA LYS A 44 -8.28 0.33 -35.65
C LYS A 44 -8.27 0.65 -34.15
N TRP A 45 -7.13 0.45 -33.48
CA TRP A 45 -6.99 0.62 -32.04
C TRP A 45 -5.96 1.69 -31.68
N ALA A 46 -6.30 2.50 -30.68
CA ALA A 46 -5.39 3.36 -29.95
C ALA A 46 -5.08 2.74 -28.58
N MET A 47 -3.84 2.83 -28.12
CA MET A 47 -3.42 2.37 -26.80
C MET A 47 -2.90 3.55 -25.99
N VAL A 48 -3.49 3.81 -24.82
CA VAL A 48 -3.20 5.01 -24.02
C VAL A 48 -2.83 4.63 -22.59
N THR A 49 -1.62 4.97 -22.16
CA THR A 49 -1.15 4.75 -20.79
C THR A 49 -1.40 5.96 -19.89
N GLY A 50 -1.78 5.72 -18.63
CA GLY A 50 -2.06 6.79 -17.68
C GLY A 50 -3.30 7.60 -18.07
N CYS A 51 -4.40 6.92 -18.41
CA CYS A 51 -5.63 7.51 -18.94
C CYS A 51 -6.70 7.83 -17.89
N SER A 52 -6.43 7.65 -16.58
CA SER A 52 -7.40 7.95 -15.52
C SER A 52 -7.74 9.44 -15.39
N HIS A 53 -6.83 10.35 -15.78
CA HIS A 53 -7.05 11.79 -15.68
C HIS A 53 -6.13 12.60 -16.61
N GLY A 54 -6.42 13.89 -16.78
CA GLY A 54 -5.54 14.84 -17.47
C GLY A 54 -5.31 14.49 -18.94
N ILE A 55 -4.06 14.68 -19.42
CA ILE A 55 -3.68 14.49 -20.84
C ILE A 55 -4.05 13.10 -21.36
N GLY A 56 -3.81 12.04 -20.57
CA GLY A 56 -4.10 10.68 -21.00
C GLY A 56 -5.60 10.42 -21.18
N LYS A 57 -6.43 10.94 -20.26
CA LYS A 57 -7.90 10.87 -20.39
C LYS A 57 -8.37 11.59 -21.65
N ALA A 58 -7.92 12.83 -21.84
CA ALA A 58 -8.26 13.65 -23.01
C ALA A 58 -7.78 13.02 -24.34
N TYR A 59 -6.62 12.36 -24.36
CA TYR A 59 -6.18 11.59 -25.53
C TYR A 59 -7.09 10.40 -25.82
N ALA A 60 -7.48 9.63 -24.80
CA ALA A 60 -8.38 8.50 -24.98
C ALA A 60 -9.73 8.95 -25.57
N GLU A 61 -10.32 10.04 -25.04
CA GLU A 61 -11.55 10.62 -25.57
C GLU A 61 -11.40 11.17 -26.98
N ALA A 62 -10.32 11.91 -27.27
CA ALA A 62 -10.09 12.48 -28.59
C ALA A 62 -9.88 11.40 -29.67
N LEU A 63 -9.21 10.29 -29.32
CA LEU A 63 -9.00 9.15 -30.22
C LEU A 63 -10.29 8.34 -30.44
N ALA A 64 -11.09 8.16 -29.38
CA ALA A 64 -12.42 7.56 -29.49
C ALA A 64 -13.35 8.41 -30.37
N LYS A 65 -13.34 9.73 -30.18
CA LYS A 65 -14.08 10.69 -31.03
C LYS A 65 -13.65 10.65 -32.49
N ALA A 66 -12.39 10.32 -32.77
CA ALA A 66 -11.87 10.09 -34.11
C ALA A 66 -12.23 8.70 -34.68
N GLY A 67 -12.97 7.87 -33.93
CA GLY A 67 -13.48 6.56 -34.35
C GLY A 67 -12.60 5.36 -34.00
N LEU A 68 -11.47 5.55 -33.30
CA LEU A 68 -10.61 4.45 -32.90
C LEU A 68 -11.17 3.73 -31.67
N ASN A 69 -11.05 2.40 -31.65
CA ASN A 69 -11.22 1.64 -30.42
C ASN A 69 -10.07 1.95 -29.46
N VAL A 70 -10.27 1.89 -28.14
CA VAL A 70 -9.27 2.35 -27.18
C VAL A 70 -8.88 1.28 -26.16
N VAL A 71 -7.59 0.95 -26.12
CA VAL A 71 -6.97 0.20 -25.03
C VAL A 71 -6.57 1.17 -23.92
N LEU A 72 -7.24 1.08 -22.79
CA LEU A 72 -7.07 1.94 -21.63
C LEU A 72 -6.18 1.27 -20.58
N ILE A 73 -5.07 1.90 -20.24
CA ILE A 73 -4.05 1.32 -19.34
C ILE A 73 -3.80 2.22 -18.14
N SER A 74 -4.08 1.69 -16.94
CA SER A 74 -3.95 2.38 -15.65
C SER A 74 -3.95 1.38 -14.49
N PRO A 75 -3.41 1.70 -13.30
CA PRO A 75 -3.54 0.85 -12.11
C PRO A 75 -4.97 0.80 -11.53
N ASP A 76 -5.77 1.85 -11.74
CA ASP A 76 -7.15 1.97 -11.21
C ASP A 76 -8.18 1.28 -12.11
N MET A 77 -8.50 0.03 -11.80
CA MET A 77 -9.42 -0.79 -12.60
C MET A 77 -10.89 -0.38 -12.46
N GLU A 78 -11.31 0.16 -11.32
CA GLU A 78 -12.70 0.59 -11.13
C GLU A 78 -12.97 1.86 -11.93
N GLY A 79 -12.09 2.86 -11.82
CA GLY A 79 -12.17 4.08 -12.61
C GLY A 79 -12.08 3.79 -14.11
N LEU A 80 -11.25 2.84 -14.53
CA LEU A 80 -11.16 2.42 -15.93
C LEU A 80 -12.44 1.79 -16.46
N LYS A 81 -13.14 0.96 -15.68
CA LYS A 81 -14.41 0.35 -16.12
C LYS A 81 -15.48 1.41 -16.37
N ILE A 82 -15.58 2.40 -15.49
CA ILE A 82 -16.52 3.51 -15.64
C ILE A 82 -16.18 4.32 -16.89
N PHE A 83 -14.92 4.73 -17.03
CA PHE A 83 -14.46 5.54 -18.16
C PHE A 83 -14.54 4.79 -19.50
N ALA A 84 -14.26 3.48 -19.50
CA ALA A 84 -14.46 2.61 -20.66
C ALA A 84 -15.92 2.67 -21.13
N ASN A 85 -16.87 2.46 -20.21
CA ASN A 85 -18.30 2.50 -20.53
C ASN A 85 -18.74 3.88 -21.04
N GLU A 86 -18.21 4.97 -20.47
CA GLU A 86 -18.44 6.34 -20.96
C GLU A 86 -17.97 6.51 -22.42
N ILE A 87 -16.76 6.04 -22.74
CA ILE A 87 -16.21 6.08 -24.11
C ILE A 87 -17.06 5.27 -25.09
N GLU A 88 -17.40 4.03 -24.74
CA GLU A 88 -18.16 3.13 -25.61
C GLU A 88 -19.54 3.70 -25.91
N THR A 89 -20.23 4.21 -24.88
CA THR A 89 -21.58 4.79 -25.00
C THR A 89 -21.57 6.09 -25.80
N THR A 90 -20.58 6.96 -25.59
CA THR A 90 -20.55 8.30 -26.19
C THR A 90 -20.11 8.27 -27.64
N TYR A 91 -19.13 7.43 -27.98
CA TYR A 91 -18.47 7.47 -29.29
C TYR A 91 -18.75 6.23 -30.16
N ASN A 92 -19.48 5.23 -29.65
CA ASN A 92 -19.80 3.99 -30.37
C ASN A 92 -18.55 3.25 -30.88
N VAL A 93 -17.52 3.18 -30.03
CA VAL A 93 -16.28 2.43 -30.24
C VAL A 93 -16.17 1.32 -29.20
N ARG A 94 -15.22 0.40 -29.37
CA ARG A 94 -14.90 -0.63 -28.36
C ARG A 94 -13.76 -0.17 -27.47
N THR A 95 -13.73 -0.66 -26.24
CA THR A 95 -12.62 -0.47 -25.33
C THR A 95 -12.03 -1.80 -24.86
N ARG A 96 -10.77 -1.75 -24.41
CA ARG A 96 -10.14 -2.85 -23.67
C ARG A 96 -9.37 -2.25 -22.50
N ILE A 97 -9.66 -2.71 -21.29
CA ILE A 97 -8.96 -2.25 -20.08
C ILE A 97 -7.81 -3.20 -19.77
N ILE A 98 -6.64 -2.66 -19.45
CA ILE A 98 -5.49 -3.44 -18.98
C ILE A 98 -4.93 -2.80 -17.71
N ARG A 99 -4.85 -3.58 -16.64
CA ARG A 99 -4.20 -3.15 -15.40
C ARG A 99 -2.69 -3.09 -15.63
N LEU A 100 -2.08 -1.96 -15.32
CA LEU A 100 -0.62 -1.84 -15.27
C LEU A 100 -0.21 -1.18 -13.96
N ASP A 101 0.39 -1.99 -13.09
CA ASP A 101 1.14 -1.52 -11.94
C ASP A 101 2.64 -1.67 -12.21
N PHE A 102 3.33 -0.53 -12.34
CA PHE A 102 4.76 -0.52 -12.66
C PHE A 102 5.63 -1.08 -11.51
N SER A 103 5.05 -1.34 -10.33
CA SER A 103 5.74 -1.99 -9.22
C SER A 103 5.81 -3.52 -9.33
N GLU A 104 4.97 -4.14 -10.17
CA GLU A 104 4.87 -5.60 -10.36
C GLU A 104 5.96 -6.19 -11.27
N GLY A 105 6.92 -5.37 -11.74
CA GLY A 105 8.06 -5.82 -12.52
C GLY A 105 7.72 -6.28 -13.95
N MET A 106 8.60 -7.07 -14.57
CA MET A 106 8.56 -7.35 -16.01
C MET A 106 7.39 -8.26 -16.47
N GLU A 107 6.78 -9.03 -15.56
CA GLU A 107 5.67 -9.93 -15.90
C GLU A 107 4.42 -9.18 -16.36
N SER A 108 4.17 -7.98 -15.82
CA SER A 108 3.06 -7.10 -16.23
C SER A 108 3.06 -6.80 -17.73
N TYR A 109 4.25 -6.65 -18.33
CA TYR A 109 4.42 -6.37 -19.75
C TYR A 109 4.11 -7.56 -20.65
N ARG A 110 4.34 -8.80 -20.18
CA ARG A 110 3.98 -10.01 -20.93
C ARG A 110 2.47 -10.18 -21.04
N GLY A 111 1.73 -9.80 -19.99
CA GLY A 111 0.26 -9.75 -20.03
C GLY A 111 -0.24 -8.79 -21.10
N ILE A 112 0.33 -7.57 -21.13
CA ILE A 112 -0.02 -6.56 -22.13
C ILE A 112 0.24 -7.06 -23.56
N GLU A 113 1.40 -7.67 -23.82
CA GLU A 113 1.76 -8.21 -25.13
C GLU A 113 0.74 -9.26 -25.62
N LYS A 114 0.27 -10.14 -24.73
CA LYS A 114 -0.79 -11.11 -25.03
C LYS A 114 -2.13 -10.43 -25.34
N GLU A 115 -2.53 -9.45 -24.53
CA GLU A 115 -3.81 -8.76 -24.66
C GLU A 115 -3.93 -7.96 -25.97
N ILE A 116 -2.81 -7.48 -26.54
CA ILE A 116 -2.83 -6.71 -27.79
C ILE A 116 -2.52 -7.54 -29.03
N LEU A 117 -2.23 -8.84 -28.89
CA LEU A 117 -1.75 -9.70 -29.99
C LEU A 117 -2.69 -9.67 -31.22
N ASN A 118 -3.99 -9.63 -30.97
CA ASN A 118 -5.03 -9.64 -32.01
C ASN A 118 -5.59 -8.23 -32.32
N LEU A 119 -4.95 -7.17 -31.81
CA LEU A 119 -5.40 -5.79 -32.00
C LEU A 119 -4.46 -5.08 -32.98
N GLU A 120 -5.04 -4.47 -34.01
CA GLU A 120 -4.32 -3.59 -34.92
C GLU A 120 -4.12 -2.21 -34.28
N VAL A 121 -3.09 -2.10 -33.43
CA VAL A 121 -2.79 -0.86 -32.69
C VAL A 121 -2.11 0.14 -33.64
N GLY A 122 -2.84 1.15 -34.07
CA GLY A 122 -2.37 2.21 -34.98
C GLY A 122 -1.80 3.43 -34.27
N VAL A 123 -2.20 3.68 -33.02
CA VAL A 123 -1.72 4.82 -32.21
C VAL A 123 -1.34 4.33 -30.82
N LEU A 124 -0.11 4.62 -30.37
CA LEU A 124 0.33 4.43 -29.00
C LEU A 124 0.58 5.81 -28.36
N VAL A 125 -0.07 6.10 -27.24
CA VAL A 125 0.16 7.30 -26.43
C VAL A 125 0.76 6.90 -25.09
N ASN A 126 2.07 7.10 -24.95
CA ASN A 126 2.79 6.91 -23.71
C ASN A 126 2.71 8.18 -22.86
N ASN A 127 1.67 8.30 -22.04
CA ASN A 127 1.44 9.44 -21.17
C ASN A 127 1.77 9.17 -19.69
N LEU A 128 1.79 7.90 -19.26
CA LEU A 128 2.04 7.56 -17.86
C LEU A 128 3.35 8.17 -17.35
N GLY A 129 3.30 8.79 -16.19
CA GLY A 129 4.49 9.29 -15.51
C GLY A 129 4.20 9.92 -14.16
N ILE A 130 5.22 9.97 -13.32
CA ILE A 130 5.19 10.57 -11.99
C ILE A 130 6.34 11.55 -11.82
N SER A 131 6.17 12.50 -10.90
CA SER A 131 7.18 13.49 -10.52
C SER A 131 7.48 13.41 -9.02
N TYR A 132 8.32 14.32 -8.53
CA TYR A 132 8.60 14.45 -7.12
C TYR A 132 7.33 14.91 -6.36
N PRO A 133 7.17 14.51 -5.09
CA PRO A 133 6.09 15.07 -4.26
C PRO A 133 6.26 16.57 -3.98
N HIS A 134 7.50 17.08 -4.10
CA HIS A 134 7.85 18.50 -3.99
C HIS A 134 9.30 18.72 -4.48
N PRO A 135 9.66 19.94 -4.91
CA PRO A 135 11.05 20.28 -5.20
C PRO A 135 11.89 20.21 -3.92
N GLU A 136 12.93 19.38 -3.93
CA GLU A 136 13.89 19.24 -2.83
C GLU A 136 15.28 18.89 -3.36
N TYR A 137 16.34 19.16 -2.59
CA TYR A 137 17.68 18.78 -2.98
C TYR A 137 17.78 17.27 -3.18
N PHE A 138 18.63 16.88 -4.13
CA PHE A 138 18.80 15.47 -4.53
C PHE A 138 19.15 14.54 -3.36
N LEU A 139 19.88 15.02 -2.34
CA LEU A 139 20.25 14.22 -1.18
C LEU A 139 19.21 14.29 -0.04
N ASP A 140 18.39 15.33 -0.03
CA ASP A 140 17.52 15.70 1.09
C ASP A 140 16.08 15.24 0.90
N LEU A 141 15.74 14.65 -0.25
CA LEU A 141 14.41 14.09 -0.46
C LEU A 141 14.24 12.85 0.45
N PRO A 142 13.21 12.81 1.32
CA PRO A 142 12.91 11.64 2.14
C PRO A 142 12.58 10.43 1.27
N HIS A 143 13.02 9.23 1.66
CA HIS A 143 12.80 7.98 0.90
C HIS A 143 13.26 8.08 -0.57
N LYS A 144 14.32 8.87 -0.82
CA LYS A 144 14.85 9.18 -2.15
C LYS A 144 15.04 7.95 -3.03
N ASP A 145 15.59 6.85 -2.52
CA ASP A 145 15.88 5.67 -3.33
C ASP A 145 14.61 5.08 -3.96
N LYS A 146 13.55 4.91 -3.16
CA LYS A 146 12.24 4.45 -3.63
C LYS A 146 11.60 5.44 -4.60
N ILE A 147 11.63 6.74 -4.29
CA ILE A 147 11.04 7.77 -5.14
C ILE A 147 11.77 7.83 -6.49
N TYR A 148 13.10 7.79 -6.48
CA TYR A 148 13.92 7.85 -7.69
C TYR A 148 13.71 6.61 -8.56
N MET A 149 13.73 5.42 -7.96
CA MET A 149 13.46 4.19 -8.70
C MET A 149 12.04 4.15 -9.25
N ASN A 150 11.04 4.61 -8.50
CA ASN A 150 9.67 4.72 -9.01
C ASN A 150 9.57 5.71 -10.18
N ILE A 151 10.20 6.88 -10.09
CA ILE A 151 10.22 7.86 -11.18
C ILE A 151 10.90 7.27 -12.42
N ILE A 152 12.02 6.57 -12.26
CA ILE A 152 12.73 5.89 -13.35
C ILE A 152 11.87 4.79 -13.95
N HIS A 153 11.30 3.89 -13.15
CA HIS A 153 10.49 2.78 -13.64
C HIS A 153 9.25 3.28 -14.39
N CYS A 154 8.50 4.21 -13.79
CA CYS A 154 7.28 4.73 -14.37
C CYS A 154 7.55 5.56 -15.63
N ASN A 155 8.53 6.47 -15.61
CA ASN A 155 8.74 7.40 -16.74
C ASN A 155 9.61 6.82 -17.86
N ILE A 156 10.54 5.92 -17.56
CA ILE A 156 11.47 5.31 -18.53
C ILE A 156 11.01 3.90 -18.87
N VAL A 157 10.99 3.00 -17.88
CA VAL A 157 10.86 1.55 -18.14
C VAL A 157 9.51 1.22 -18.77
N VAL A 158 8.42 1.82 -18.30
CA VAL A 158 7.08 1.60 -18.88
C VAL A 158 7.04 2.05 -20.35
N MET A 159 7.42 3.30 -20.63
CA MET A 159 7.39 3.86 -22.00
C MET A 159 8.24 3.05 -22.97
N THR A 160 9.46 2.67 -22.56
CA THR A 160 10.36 1.85 -23.39
C THR A 160 9.75 0.48 -23.69
N ASN A 161 9.12 -0.17 -22.70
CA ASN A 161 8.48 -1.47 -22.91
C ASN A 161 7.22 -1.36 -23.77
N MET A 162 6.38 -0.34 -23.59
CA MET A 162 5.22 -0.13 -24.47
C MET A 162 5.64 0.05 -25.93
N CYS A 163 6.70 0.80 -26.18
CA CYS A 163 7.28 0.92 -27.53
C CYS A 163 7.76 -0.45 -28.04
N ARG A 164 8.52 -1.20 -27.23
CA ARG A 164 9.01 -2.55 -27.59
C ARG A 164 7.88 -3.51 -27.97
N ILE A 165 6.74 -3.43 -27.27
CA ILE A 165 5.58 -4.31 -27.45
C ILE A 165 4.78 -3.92 -28.71
N VAL A 166 4.56 -2.63 -28.96
CA VAL A 166 3.66 -2.16 -30.03
C VAL A 166 4.38 -1.95 -31.37
N LEU A 167 5.64 -1.50 -31.37
CA LEU A 167 6.36 -1.18 -32.60
C LEU A 167 6.46 -2.35 -33.61
N PRO A 168 6.69 -3.62 -33.21
CA PRO A 168 6.85 -4.71 -34.17
C PRO A 168 5.67 -4.81 -35.15
N GLN A 169 4.43 -4.75 -34.64
CA GLN A 169 3.24 -4.82 -35.48
C GLN A 169 3.05 -3.58 -36.37
N MET A 170 3.44 -2.39 -35.91
CA MET A 170 3.39 -1.16 -36.72
C MET A 170 4.39 -1.23 -37.87
N VAL A 171 5.61 -1.69 -37.59
CA VAL A 171 6.69 -1.84 -38.57
C VAL A 171 6.32 -2.86 -39.65
N LEU A 172 5.71 -3.98 -39.26
CA LEU A 172 5.22 -4.99 -40.21
C LEU A 172 4.17 -4.42 -41.17
N ARG A 173 3.30 -3.53 -40.69
CA ARG A 173 2.28 -2.86 -41.53
C ARG A 173 2.81 -1.64 -42.30
N GLY A 174 4.02 -1.18 -41.99
CA GLY A 174 4.61 0.03 -42.56
C GLY A 174 3.89 1.33 -42.18
N LYS A 175 3.10 1.34 -41.10
CA LYS A 175 2.34 2.51 -40.63
C LYS A 175 2.01 2.43 -39.15
N GLY A 176 2.07 3.56 -38.47
CA GLY A 176 1.70 3.69 -37.06
C GLY A 176 2.18 4.99 -36.45
N ILE A 177 1.57 5.38 -35.32
CA ILE A 177 1.91 6.59 -34.57
C ILE A 177 2.30 6.22 -33.13
N VAL A 178 3.42 6.73 -32.66
CA VAL A 178 3.84 6.69 -31.25
C VAL A 178 3.97 8.11 -30.73
N VAL A 179 3.20 8.46 -29.72
CA VAL A 179 3.26 9.74 -29.01
C VAL A 179 3.84 9.50 -27.62
N ASN A 180 5.04 10.03 -27.38
CA ASN A 180 5.71 9.94 -26.09
C ASN A 180 5.61 11.29 -25.36
N VAL A 181 4.94 11.30 -24.20
CA VAL A 181 4.74 12.51 -23.41
C VAL A 181 5.91 12.73 -22.46
N SER A 182 6.81 13.63 -22.84
CA SER A 182 7.89 14.12 -22.01
C SER A 182 7.43 15.35 -21.20
N SER A 183 8.19 16.43 -21.14
CA SER A 183 7.88 17.69 -20.47
C SER A 183 8.84 18.79 -20.92
N SER A 184 8.41 20.04 -20.83
CA SER A 184 9.27 21.21 -21.09
C SER A 184 10.58 21.19 -20.26
N VAL A 185 10.56 20.59 -19.06
CA VAL A 185 11.76 20.47 -18.20
C VAL A 185 12.86 19.59 -18.80
N ALA A 186 12.57 18.81 -19.85
CA ALA A 186 13.56 17.97 -20.53
C ALA A 186 14.66 18.78 -21.26
N VAL A 187 14.42 20.07 -21.54
CA VAL A 187 15.30 20.91 -22.35
C VAL A 187 15.82 22.14 -21.60
N MET A 188 15.64 22.17 -20.28
CA MET A 188 16.15 23.25 -19.44
C MET A 188 16.62 22.70 -18.08
N PRO A 189 17.65 23.30 -17.46
CA PRO A 189 17.95 23.04 -16.06
C PRO A 189 16.69 23.18 -15.21
N CYS A 190 16.47 22.21 -14.32
CA CYS A 190 15.35 22.21 -13.39
C CYS A 190 15.87 21.68 -12.04
N PRO A 191 16.54 22.53 -11.24
CA PRO A 191 17.11 22.12 -9.97
C PRO A 191 16.01 21.63 -9.04
N LEU A 192 16.35 20.77 -8.08
CA LEU A 192 15.41 20.21 -7.09
C LEU A 192 14.38 19.21 -7.64
N LEU A 193 14.35 18.97 -8.95
CA LEU A 193 13.53 17.96 -9.64
C LEU A 193 14.42 17.07 -10.54
N THR A 194 15.69 16.91 -10.16
CA THR A 194 16.76 16.39 -11.01
C THR A 194 16.43 15.07 -11.71
N VAL A 195 15.97 14.06 -10.97
CA VAL A 195 15.68 12.72 -11.54
C VAL A 195 14.50 12.81 -12.50
N PHE A 196 13.47 13.58 -12.18
CA PHE A 196 12.29 13.74 -13.02
C PHE A 196 12.66 14.42 -14.34
N ALA A 197 13.36 15.55 -14.29
CA ALA A 197 13.83 16.24 -15.49
C ALA A 197 14.75 15.35 -16.34
N ALA A 198 15.63 14.57 -15.70
CA ALA A 198 16.48 13.59 -16.39
C ALA A 198 15.67 12.49 -17.09
N THR A 199 14.64 11.92 -16.43
CA THR A 199 13.77 10.93 -17.09
C THR A 199 13.01 11.52 -18.28
N LYS A 200 12.60 12.78 -18.22
CA LYS A 200 11.93 13.45 -19.34
C LYS A 200 12.92 13.77 -20.47
N ALA A 201 14.18 14.06 -20.17
CA ALA A 201 15.25 14.15 -21.17
C ALA A 201 15.53 12.80 -21.86
N TYR A 202 15.48 11.68 -21.11
CA TYR A 202 15.53 10.33 -21.70
C TYR A 202 14.41 10.14 -22.71
N VAL A 203 13.15 10.41 -22.34
CA VAL A 203 11.99 10.27 -23.24
C VAL A 203 12.17 11.08 -24.53
N LEU A 204 12.70 12.31 -24.40
CA LEU A 204 12.99 13.17 -25.55
C LEU A 204 14.06 12.58 -26.48
N LYS A 205 15.19 12.15 -25.93
CA LYS A 205 16.28 11.56 -26.72
C LYS A 205 15.83 10.26 -27.38
N PHE A 206 15.23 9.36 -26.60
CA PHE A 206 14.68 8.10 -27.05
C PHE A 206 13.73 8.27 -28.24
N SER A 207 12.78 9.21 -28.14
CA SER A 207 11.80 9.44 -29.21
C SER A 207 12.41 9.97 -30.50
N ARG A 208 13.45 10.83 -30.40
CA ARG A 208 14.15 11.35 -31.58
C ARG A 208 14.91 10.25 -32.31
N ASP A 209 15.60 9.41 -31.56
CA ASP A 209 16.37 8.30 -32.13
C ASP A 209 15.41 7.31 -32.80
N LEU A 210 14.32 6.97 -32.12
CA LEU A 210 13.30 6.06 -32.65
C LEU A 210 12.63 6.59 -33.93
N GLN A 211 12.38 7.90 -34.03
CA GLN A 211 11.88 8.51 -35.26
C GLN A 211 12.88 8.38 -36.42
N ILE A 212 14.19 8.50 -36.15
CA ILE A 212 15.22 8.35 -37.19
C ILE A 212 15.29 6.89 -37.65
N GLU A 213 15.21 5.94 -36.72
CA GLU A 213 15.25 4.51 -36.98
C GLU A 213 14.05 4.02 -37.81
N TYR A 214 12.83 4.44 -37.47
CA TYR A 214 11.60 3.88 -38.02
C TYR A 214 10.81 4.82 -38.95
N GLY A 215 11.22 6.08 -39.09
CA GLY A 215 10.53 7.06 -39.93
C GLY A 215 10.43 6.65 -41.40
N LYS A 216 11.51 6.08 -41.95
CA LYS A 216 11.51 5.55 -43.34
C LYS A 216 10.64 4.29 -43.50
N ARG A 217 10.23 3.66 -42.40
CA ARG A 217 9.31 2.52 -42.38
C ARG A 217 7.85 2.95 -42.17
N GLY A 218 7.55 4.24 -42.35
CA GLY A 218 6.21 4.81 -42.24
C GLY A 218 5.71 5.00 -40.80
N ILE A 219 6.59 4.90 -39.81
CA ILE A 219 6.23 5.11 -38.40
C ILE A 219 6.48 6.56 -38.00
N ILE A 220 5.48 7.18 -37.37
CA ILE A 220 5.56 8.53 -36.84
C ILE A 220 5.77 8.44 -35.33
N VAL A 221 6.95 8.80 -34.86
CA VAL A 221 7.27 8.93 -33.45
C VAL A 221 7.36 10.41 -33.10
N GLN A 222 6.41 10.89 -32.31
CA GLN A 222 6.34 12.26 -31.82
C GLN A 222 6.64 12.31 -30.32
N CYS A 223 7.45 13.28 -29.90
CA CYS A 223 7.67 13.62 -28.50
C CYS A 223 6.99 14.95 -28.15
N LEU A 224 6.13 14.92 -27.14
CA LEU A 224 5.50 16.11 -26.58
C LEU A 224 6.29 16.64 -25.39
N LEU A 225 6.52 17.95 -25.36
CA LEU A 225 7.16 18.69 -24.27
C LEU A 225 6.16 19.66 -23.62
N PRO A 226 5.08 19.16 -22.99
CA PRO A 226 4.08 20.02 -22.37
C PRO A 226 4.70 20.93 -21.30
N GLY A 227 4.23 22.17 -21.26
CA GLY A 227 4.32 23.05 -20.10
C GLY A 227 3.24 22.69 -19.08
N THR A 228 2.87 23.66 -18.25
CA THR A 228 1.81 23.48 -17.25
C THR A 228 0.45 23.37 -17.92
N ILE A 229 -0.35 22.38 -17.52
CA ILE A 229 -1.72 22.14 -17.98
C ILE A 229 -2.61 22.11 -16.73
N THR A 230 -3.88 22.48 -16.85
CA THR A 230 -4.80 22.42 -15.71
C THR A 230 -5.07 20.97 -15.29
N ASN A 231 -5.30 20.76 -13.99
CA ASN A 231 -5.72 19.46 -13.44
C ASN A 231 -7.01 19.63 -12.62
N HIS A 232 -7.70 18.54 -12.30
CA HIS A 232 -8.96 18.54 -11.53
C HIS A 232 -8.78 18.70 -10.00
N THR A 233 -7.63 19.20 -9.52
CA THR A 233 -7.39 19.40 -8.08
C THR A 233 -7.67 20.84 -7.66
N VAL A 234 -8.13 21.04 -6.42
CA VAL A 234 -8.54 22.35 -5.85
C VAL A 234 -7.43 23.41 -5.87
N ASP A 235 -6.15 22.99 -5.89
CA ASP A 235 -4.98 23.86 -5.93
C ASP A 235 -4.40 24.09 -7.34
N SER A 236 -5.08 23.62 -8.40
CA SER A 236 -4.57 23.73 -9.77
C SER A 236 -4.63 25.15 -10.32
N PRO A 237 -3.63 25.58 -11.12
CA PRO A 237 -3.69 26.86 -11.80
C PRO A 237 -4.92 26.90 -12.72
N LYS A 238 -5.60 28.06 -12.74
CA LYS A 238 -6.76 28.27 -13.60
C LYS A 238 -6.35 28.27 -15.07
N ALA A 239 -7.27 27.85 -15.93
CA ALA A 239 -7.07 27.93 -17.37
C ALA A 239 -6.80 29.38 -17.78
N GLY A 240 -5.92 29.56 -18.75
CA GLY A 240 -5.55 30.86 -19.28
C GLY A 240 -4.66 30.72 -20.51
N TRP A 241 -4.22 31.84 -21.07
CA TRP A 241 -3.49 31.86 -22.35
C TRP A 241 -2.25 30.94 -22.38
N MET A 242 -1.54 30.80 -21.25
CA MET A 242 -0.35 29.93 -21.13
C MET A 242 -0.63 28.56 -20.51
N ILE A 243 -1.84 28.31 -20.01
CA ILE A 243 -2.19 27.12 -19.24
C ILE A 243 -3.51 26.57 -19.81
N PRO A 244 -3.45 25.68 -20.81
CA PRO A 244 -4.64 25.12 -21.42
C PRO A 244 -5.29 24.07 -20.50
N THR A 245 -6.56 23.76 -20.76
CA THR A 245 -7.18 22.53 -20.29
C THR A 245 -6.61 21.30 -21.00
N PRO A 246 -6.73 20.09 -20.42
CA PRO A 246 -6.30 18.86 -21.10
C PRO A 246 -6.89 18.69 -22.50
N ASP A 247 -8.17 19.02 -22.68
CA ASP A 247 -8.87 18.86 -23.96
C ASP A 247 -8.34 19.85 -25.01
N GLU A 248 -8.23 21.14 -24.66
CA GLU A 248 -7.64 22.15 -25.53
C GLU A 248 -6.20 21.79 -25.92
N TYR A 249 -5.42 21.29 -24.95
CA TYR A 249 -4.06 20.86 -25.17
C TYR A 249 -3.99 19.67 -26.15
N VAL A 250 -4.80 18.63 -25.94
CA VAL A 250 -4.80 17.43 -26.77
C VAL A 250 -5.30 17.73 -28.18
N GLN A 251 -6.34 18.54 -28.33
CA GLN A 251 -6.82 18.98 -29.65
C GLN A 251 -5.71 19.71 -30.43
N SER A 252 -5.00 20.62 -29.76
CA SER A 252 -3.83 21.29 -30.37
C SER A 252 -2.71 20.30 -30.68
N ALA A 253 -2.41 19.36 -29.77
CA ALA A 253 -1.31 18.41 -29.92
C ALA A 253 -1.55 17.41 -31.05
N ILE A 254 -2.75 16.86 -31.20
CA ILE A 254 -3.11 15.94 -32.30
C ILE A 254 -2.87 16.60 -33.67
N ASN A 255 -3.18 17.89 -33.81
CA ASN A 255 -2.97 18.64 -35.06
C ASN A 255 -1.50 18.80 -35.46
N THR A 256 -0.56 18.50 -34.55
CA THR A 256 0.89 18.54 -34.82
C THR A 256 1.47 17.19 -35.25
N ILE A 257 0.72 16.09 -35.10
CA ILE A 257 1.19 14.74 -35.45
C ILE A 257 1.60 14.73 -36.93
N GLY A 258 2.79 14.18 -37.21
CA GLY A 258 3.39 14.13 -38.55
C GLY A 258 3.96 15.45 -39.07
N LYS A 259 3.69 16.58 -38.40
CA LYS A 259 4.25 17.90 -38.75
C LYS A 259 5.52 18.19 -37.96
N GLU A 260 5.52 17.84 -36.67
CA GLU A 260 6.67 18.06 -35.78
C GLU A 260 7.01 16.78 -35.01
N ILE A 261 8.27 16.35 -35.09
CA ILE A 261 8.79 15.21 -34.31
C ILE A 261 8.88 15.56 -32.83
N VAL A 262 9.27 16.80 -32.51
CA VAL A 262 9.34 17.29 -31.14
C VAL A 262 8.61 18.62 -31.06
N THR A 263 7.57 18.67 -30.25
CA THR A 263 6.72 19.84 -30.12
C THR A 263 6.25 20.02 -28.68
N THR A 264 5.79 21.21 -28.34
CA THR A 264 5.14 21.46 -27.05
C THR A 264 3.67 21.08 -27.05
N GLY A 265 3.11 20.68 -28.18
CA GLY A 265 1.69 20.37 -28.37
C GLY A 265 0.77 21.59 -28.36
N PHE A 266 1.24 22.73 -27.85
CA PHE A 266 0.48 23.97 -27.67
C PHE A 266 1.34 25.20 -28.00
N ILE A 267 0.84 26.11 -28.84
CA ILE A 267 1.59 27.24 -29.38
C ILE A 267 2.13 28.19 -28.30
N PRO A 268 1.34 28.60 -27.29
CA PRO A 268 1.84 29.43 -26.19
C PRO A 268 3.04 28.80 -25.45
N HIS A 269 2.99 27.48 -25.17
CA HIS A 269 4.14 26.78 -24.60
C HIS A 269 5.38 26.83 -25.51
N SER A 270 5.18 26.75 -26.83
CA SER A 270 6.25 26.84 -27.82
C SER A 270 6.94 28.19 -27.83
N LEU A 271 6.19 29.27 -27.64
CA LEU A 271 6.73 30.62 -27.52
C LEU A 271 7.59 30.73 -26.25
N LEU A 272 7.05 30.31 -25.10
CA LEU A 272 7.77 30.34 -23.82
C LEU A 272 9.08 29.55 -23.86
N ILE A 273 9.06 28.31 -24.35
CA ILE A 273 10.29 27.50 -24.45
C ILE A 273 11.30 28.14 -25.41
N SER A 274 10.85 28.79 -26.48
CA SER A 274 11.74 29.47 -27.42
C SER A 274 12.45 30.65 -26.74
N ILE A 275 11.71 31.45 -25.96
CA ILE A 275 12.26 32.55 -25.15
C ILE A 275 13.26 32.00 -24.12
N VAL A 276 12.90 30.97 -23.38
CA VAL A 276 13.78 30.32 -22.39
C VAL A 276 15.08 29.83 -23.02
N LYS A 277 15.01 29.19 -24.20
CA LYS A 277 16.20 28.72 -24.93
C LYS A 277 17.08 29.87 -25.41
N ILE A 278 16.48 30.97 -25.87
CA ILE A 278 17.22 32.18 -26.26
C ILE A 278 17.96 32.74 -25.04
N ILE A 279 17.28 32.94 -23.91
CA ILE A 279 17.89 33.44 -22.67
C ILE A 279 19.05 32.53 -22.24
N TYR A 280 18.83 31.21 -22.21
CA TYR A 280 19.86 30.24 -21.86
C TYR A 280 21.06 30.27 -22.82
N ARG A 281 20.83 30.48 -24.12
CA ARG A 281 21.89 30.53 -25.14
C ARG A 281 22.76 31.79 -25.03
N PHE A 282 22.15 32.94 -24.73
CA PHE A 282 22.85 34.23 -24.62
C PHE A 282 23.48 34.44 -23.24
N SER A 283 22.83 33.96 -22.18
CA SER A 283 23.36 34.04 -20.82
C SER A 283 22.86 32.86 -19.98
N PRO A 284 23.62 31.75 -19.98
CA PRO A 284 23.36 30.61 -19.10
C PRO A 284 23.27 31.05 -17.63
N ARG A 285 24.10 32.01 -17.21
CA ARG A 285 24.08 32.59 -15.86
C ARG A 285 22.77 33.30 -15.54
N LEU A 286 22.24 34.14 -16.43
CA LEU A 286 20.95 34.83 -16.17
C LEU A 286 19.79 33.83 -16.10
N PHE A 287 19.81 32.82 -16.98
CA PHE A 287 18.84 31.74 -16.91
C PHE A 287 18.93 30.99 -15.58
N GLU A 288 20.12 30.54 -15.19
CA GLU A 288 20.34 29.85 -13.91
C GLU A 288 19.94 30.69 -12.71
N ILE A 289 20.21 32.00 -12.69
CA ILE A 289 19.82 32.88 -11.58
C ILE A 289 18.30 32.95 -11.48
N ASN A 290 17.60 33.15 -12.59
CA ASN A 290 16.14 33.27 -12.60
C ASN A 290 15.45 31.93 -12.29
N ASP A 291 15.97 30.83 -12.84
CA ASP A 291 15.47 29.48 -12.62
C ASP A 291 15.76 28.99 -11.19
N LYS A 292 16.97 29.24 -10.66
CA LYS A 292 17.26 29.05 -9.23
C LYS A 292 16.30 29.89 -8.40
N ARG A 293 16.09 31.16 -8.73
CA ARG A 293 15.16 32.00 -7.97
C ARG A 293 13.75 31.41 -7.96
N LEU A 294 13.18 31.08 -9.12
CA LEU A 294 11.83 30.52 -9.22
C LEU A 294 11.68 29.16 -8.52
N THR A 295 12.61 28.24 -8.75
CA THR A 295 12.50 26.87 -8.21
C THR A 295 12.78 26.82 -6.73
N PHE A 296 13.74 27.62 -6.24
CA PHE A 296 14.01 27.76 -4.81
C PHE A 296 12.98 28.63 -4.11
N ASP A 297 12.37 29.63 -4.77
CA ASP A 297 11.23 30.36 -4.24
C ASP A 297 9.99 29.48 -4.19
N ASN A 298 9.78 28.57 -5.15
CA ASN A 298 8.75 27.53 -5.08
C ASN A 298 9.02 26.56 -3.93
N ARG A 299 10.26 26.10 -3.74
CA ARG A 299 10.65 25.31 -2.56
C ARG A 299 10.43 26.10 -1.28
N ARG A 300 10.79 27.38 -1.23
CA ARG A 300 10.58 28.26 -0.07
C ARG A 300 9.10 28.53 0.15
N GLN A 301 8.29 28.68 -0.89
CA GLN A 301 6.85 28.87 -0.82
C GLN A 301 6.14 27.58 -0.45
N GLN A 302 6.61 26.41 -0.88
CA GLN A 302 6.10 25.13 -0.41
C GLN A 302 6.60 24.83 1.00
N LYS A 303 7.84 25.16 1.35
CA LYS A 303 8.33 25.12 2.74
C LYS A 303 7.60 26.13 3.59
N ARG A 304 7.21 27.30 3.07
CA ARG A 304 6.37 28.31 3.73
C ARG A 304 4.91 27.91 3.74
N LYS A 305 4.34 27.25 2.74
CA LYS A 305 2.96 26.74 2.74
C LYS A 305 2.87 25.52 3.64
N ARG A 306 3.90 24.67 3.68
CA ARG A 306 4.05 23.61 4.68
C ARG A 306 4.32 24.21 6.03
N ALA A 307 5.16 25.24 6.14
CA ALA A 307 5.43 25.92 7.40
C ALA A 307 4.29 26.83 7.82
N VAL A 308 3.40 27.31 6.95
CA VAL A 308 2.19 28.11 7.20
C VAL A 308 0.97 27.22 7.27
N CYS A 309 0.99 26.00 6.76
CA CYS A 309 0.10 24.93 7.20
C CYS A 309 0.58 24.34 8.52
N LYS A 310 1.90 24.39 8.82
CA LYS A 310 2.51 24.01 10.10
C LYS A 310 2.41 25.16 11.10
N ILE A 311 2.37 26.43 10.68
CA ILE A 311 2.19 27.66 11.48
C ILE A 311 0.72 28.03 11.51
N ARG A 312 -0.11 27.78 10.50
CA ARG A 312 -1.57 27.72 10.71
C ARG A 312 -1.90 26.51 11.54
N ARG A 313 -1.29 25.33 11.39
CA ARG A 313 -1.47 24.26 12.38
C ARG A 313 -0.92 24.66 13.73
N VAL A 314 0.22 25.36 13.85
CA VAL A 314 0.80 25.74 15.15
C VAL A 314 0.06 26.90 15.78
N VAL A 315 -0.34 27.94 15.04
CA VAL A 315 -1.14 29.11 15.47
C VAL A 315 -2.61 28.72 15.62
N VAL A 316 -3.19 27.89 14.76
CA VAL A 316 -4.47 27.22 15.07
C VAL A 316 -4.28 26.34 16.28
N ASN A 317 -3.18 25.59 16.46
CA ASN A 317 -2.88 24.80 17.67
C ASN A 317 -2.47 25.63 18.89
N PHE A 318 -2.15 26.93 18.75
CA PHE A 318 -1.67 27.87 19.78
C PHE A 318 -2.83 28.78 20.24
N VAL A 319 -3.66 29.22 19.31
CA VAL A 319 -5.02 29.72 19.55
C VAL A 319 -5.89 28.56 20.08
N TRP A 320 -5.76 27.34 19.54
CA TRP A 320 -6.23 26.10 20.17
C TRP A 320 -5.40 25.69 21.37
N PHE A 321 -4.23 26.23 21.67
CA PHE A 321 -3.51 25.92 22.92
C PHE A 321 -4.11 26.72 24.07
N ARG A 322 -4.47 27.97 23.81
CA ARG A 322 -5.28 28.80 24.72
C ARG A 322 -6.73 28.36 24.81
N ILE A 323 -7.30 27.80 23.73
CA ILE A 323 -8.61 27.11 23.77
C ILE A 323 -8.47 25.64 24.27
N ARG A 324 -7.28 25.02 24.27
CA ARG A 324 -6.99 23.62 24.74
C ARG A 324 -7.11 23.47 26.23
N THR A 325 -6.99 24.55 26.98
CA THR A 325 -7.32 24.55 28.41
C THR A 325 -8.83 24.56 28.64
N ILE A 326 -9.64 24.82 27.60
CA ILE A 326 -11.11 24.98 27.68
C ILE A 326 -11.88 23.91 26.86
N ASN A 327 -11.31 23.34 25.78
CA ASN A 327 -12.02 22.41 24.87
C ASN A 327 -11.35 21.02 24.76
N SER A 328 -11.33 20.24 25.84
CA SER A 328 -11.02 18.80 25.83
C SER A 328 -12.16 17.90 25.29
N LEU A 329 -13.15 18.48 24.61
CA LEU A 329 -14.40 17.79 24.25
C LEU A 329 -14.70 17.95 22.76
N ARG A 330 -14.41 16.91 21.97
CA ARG A 330 -15.19 16.38 20.80
C ARG A 330 -14.30 15.62 19.82
N SER A 331 -13.94 14.38 20.15
CA SER A 331 -13.83 13.32 19.14
C SER A 331 -15.24 12.91 18.72
N SER A 332 -15.55 12.87 17.43
CA SER A 332 -16.84 12.36 16.96
C SER A 332 -16.82 10.83 16.95
N MET A 333 -17.54 10.22 17.89
CA MET A 333 -17.73 8.78 17.96
C MET A 333 -18.66 8.31 16.83
N ASP A 334 -18.26 7.28 16.10
CA ASP A 334 -19.05 6.67 15.02
C ASP A 334 -19.63 5.32 15.50
N ASN A 335 -20.96 5.27 15.63
CA ASN A 335 -21.70 4.08 16.05
C ASN A 335 -22.28 3.28 14.88
N SER A 336 -21.98 3.64 13.62
CA SER A 336 -22.58 2.99 12.45
C SER A 336 -22.07 1.57 12.19
N ARG A 337 -20.88 1.23 12.71
CA ARG A 337 -20.09 0.04 12.32
C ARG A 337 -20.33 -1.22 13.14
N HIS A 338 -21.10 -1.15 14.23
CA HIS A 338 -21.39 -2.27 15.10
C HIS A 338 -22.90 -2.45 15.26
N CYS A 339 -23.30 -3.66 15.65
CA CYS A 339 -24.63 -3.96 16.12
C CYS A 339 -24.76 -3.51 17.58
N THR A 340 -25.98 -3.22 18.02
CA THR A 340 -26.27 -3.07 19.44
C THR A 340 -26.06 -4.43 20.10
N ASN A 341 -25.33 -4.47 21.22
CA ASN A 341 -25.13 -5.71 21.97
C ASN A 341 -26.44 -6.16 22.62
N PRO A 342 -27.04 -7.30 22.20
CA PRO A 342 -28.33 -7.75 22.74
C PRO A 342 -28.18 -8.47 24.08
N PHE A 343 -26.97 -8.84 24.47
CA PHE A 343 -26.73 -9.65 25.65
C PHE A 343 -26.69 -8.77 26.91
N GLN A 344 -27.43 -9.18 27.93
CA GLN A 344 -27.26 -8.61 29.26
C GLN A 344 -25.85 -8.91 29.77
N ASP A 345 -25.25 -7.96 30.48
CA ASP A 345 -23.92 -8.14 31.04
C ASP A 345 -23.92 -9.17 32.19
N TYR A 346 -22.72 -9.54 32.62
CA TYR A 346 -22.50 -10.57 33.63
C TYR A 346 -23.23 -10.27 34.95
N SER A 347 -23.93 -11.27 35.45
CA SER A 347 -24.48 -11.34 36.80
C SER A 347 -24.62 -12.81 37.24
N ASN A 348 -24.90 -13.04 38.51
CA ASN A 348 -25.13 -14.40 39.03
C ASN A 348 -26.33 -15.10 38.38
N SER A 349 -27.29 -14.36 37.81
CA SER A 349 -28.41 -14.94 37.08
C SER A 349 -28.06 -15.21 35.61
N THR A 350 -27.38 -14.28 34.94
CA THR A 350 -27.11 -14.38 33.49
C THR A 350 -26.00 -15.36 33.15
N ARG A 351 -25.15 -15.77 34.12
CA ARG A 351 -24.03 -16.69 33.87
C ARG A 351 -24.42 -18.17 33.73
N LYS A 352 -25.59 -18.59 34.23
CA LYS A 352 -25.91 -20.00 34.53
C LYS A 352 -25.94 -20.92 33.32
N ASP A 353 -26.25 -20.38 32.14
CA ASP A 353 -26.31 -21.14 30.89
C ASP A 353 -24.92 -21.43 30.30
N VAL A 354 -23.94 -20.54 30.56
CA VAL A 354 -22.63 -20.60 29.91
C VAL A 354 -21.46 -20.89 30.85
N LEU A 355 -21.54 -20.56 32.15
CA LEU A 355 -20.47 -20.76 33.14
C LEU A 355 -20.88 -21.69 34.29
N LYS A 356 -19.95 -22.52 34.76
CA LYS A 356 -20.12 -23.35 35.97
C LYS A 356 -20.13 -22.46 37.24
N HIS A 357 -20.86 -22.83 38.29
CA HIS A 357 -21.16 -21.94 39.43
C HIS A 357 -19.95 -21.66 40.36
N GLU A 358 -18.90 -22.49 40.28
CA GLU A 358 -17.71 -22.42 41.16
C GLU A 358 -16.37 -22.63 40.44
N GLU A 359 -16.42 -22.84 39.12
CA GLU A 359 -15.23 -23.05 38.30
C GLU A 359 -15.06 -21.92 37.27
N ASP A 360 -13.80 -21.59 37.01
CA ASP A 360 -13.33 -20.72 35.92
C ASP A 360 -13.46 -21.43 34.56
N ALA A 361 -14.63 -22.01 34.30
CA ALA A 361 -14.90 -22.91 33.18
C ALA A 361 -16.31 -22.74 32.61
N ILE A 362 -16.42 -23.01 31.31
CA ILE A 362 -17.71 -23.07 30.61
C ILE A 362 -18.48 -24.35 30.96
N THR A 363 -19.81 -24.29 30.91
CA THR A 363 -20.67 -25.48 31.12
C THR A 363 -20.45 -26.51 30.02
N ASP A 364 -20.70 -27.79 30.35
CA ASP A 364 -20.55 -28.87 29.37
C ASP A 364 -21.60 -28.75 28.26
N ASN A 365 -22.84 -28.34 28.59
CA ASN A 365 -23.87 -28.02 27.60
C ASN A 365 -23.45 -26.92 26.60
N PHE A 366 -22.79 -25.85 27.08
CA PHE A 366 -22.32 -24.79 26.20
C PHE A 366 -21.15 -25.28 25.34
N ARG A 367 -20.25 -26.08 25.91
CA ARG A 367 -19.17 -26.72 25.16
C ARG A 367 -19.72 -27.61 24.04
N ASP A 368 -20.73 -28.42 24.31
CA ASP A 368 -21.38 -29.28 23.32
C ASP A 368 -22.03 -28.46 22.21
N LEU A 369 -22.65 -27.32 22.55
CA LEU A 369 -23.20 -26.38 21.58
C LEU A 369 -22.12 -25.79 20.66
N LEU A 370 -20.98 -25.37 21.23
CA LEU A 370 -19.83 -24.88 20.46
C LEU A 370 -19.28 -25.98 19.55
N ALA A 371 -19.11 -27.20 20.07
CA ALA A 371 -18.61 -28.34 19.31
C ALA A 371 -19.53 -28.71 18.14
N GLY A 372 -20.84 -28.79 18.37
CA GLY A 372 -21.83 -29.07 17.32
C GLY A 372 -21.82 -28.02 16.22
N SER A 373 -21.80 -26.74 16.61
CA SER A 373 -21.76 -25.63 15.65
C SER A 373 -20.45 -25.59 14.87
N THR A 374 -19.32 -25.84 15.54
CA THR A 374 -17.99 -25.91 14.90
C THR A 374 -17.97 -26.99 13.82
N LYS A 375 -18.55 -28.18 14.08
CA LYS A 375 -18.65 -29.26 13.09
C LYS A 375 -19.48 -28.85 11.86
N ILE A 376 -20.61 -28.16 12.07
CA ILE A 376 -21.45 -27.65 10.96
C ILE A 376 -20.67 -26.64 10.11
N LEU A 377 -19.99 -25.69 10.76
CA LEU A 377 -19.20 -24.68 10.06
C LEU A 377 -18.00 -25.29 9.33
N LEU A 378 -17.35 -26.30 9.92
CA LEU A 378 -16.26 -27.04 9.29
C LEU A 378 -16.75 -27.84 8.07
N GLN A 379 -17.91 -28.47 8.15
CA GLN A 379 -18.53 -29.12 7.01
C GLN A 379 -18.79 -28.11 5.88
N LYS A 380 -19.36 -26.94 6.20
CA LYS A 380 -19.56 -25.85 5.23
C LYS A 380 -18.24 -25.41 4.60
N LEU A 381 -17.17 -25.30 5.38
CA LEU A 381 -15.84 -24.99 4.85
C LEU A 381 -15.36 -26.07 3.86
N GLU A 382 -15.46 -27.36 4.23
CA GLU A 382 -15.05 -28.49 3.38
C GLU A 382 -15.87 -28.61 2.09
N GLU A 383 -17.18 -28.31 2.13
CA GLU A 383 -18.04 -28.26 0.94
C GLU A 383 -17.56 -27.21 -0.08
N HIS A 384 -16.94 -26.13 0.41
CA HIS A 384 -16.37 -25.05 -0.40
C HIS A 384 -14.86 -25.20 -0.61
N LYS A 385 -14.33 -26.43 -0.56
CA LYS A 385 -12.90 -26.72 -0.73
C LYS A 385 -12.25 -26.08 -1.95
N LYS A 386 -12.98 -26.01 -3.06
CA LYS A 386 -12.47 -25.39 -4.30
C LYS A 386 -12.29 -23.88 -4.18
N ASP A 387 -13.03 -23.24 -3.30
CA ASP A 387 -13.09 -21.78 -3.18
C ASP A 387 -12.00 -21.23 -2.26
N TRP A 388 -11.43 -22.05 -1.37
CA TRP A 388 -10.32 -21.66 -0.50
C TRP A 388 -8.97 -22.29 -0.82
N ILE A 389 -8.91 -23.22 -1.78
CA ILE A 389 -7.63 -23.63 -2.39
C ILE A 389 -7.20 -22.55 -3.38
N TYR A 390 -6.60 -21.49 -2.86
CA TYR A 390 -6.04 -20.43 -3.68
C TYR A 390 -4.68 -20.86 -4.24
N HIS A 391 -4.61 -21.04 -5.56
CA HIS A 391 -3.39 -21.53 -6.20
C HIS A 391 -2.17 -20.61 -6.01
N ASP A 392 -2.39 -19.31 -5.77
CA ASP A 392 -1.36 -18.28 -5.70
C ASP A 392 -1.21 -17.63 -4.30
N ASP A 393 -2.08 -17.94 -3.33
CA ASP A 393 -2.01 -17.42 -1.96
C ASP A 393 -1.75 -18.55 -0.95
N HIS A 394 -0.53 -18.55 -0.41
CA HIS A 394 -0.05 -19.51 0.59
C HIS A 394 0.13 -18.88 1.97
N SER A 395 -0.35 -17.66 2.17
CA SER A 395 -0.23 -16.94 3.44
C SER A 395 -1.03 -17.60 4.57
N VAL A 396 -0.67 -17.28 5.81
CA VAL A 396 -1.49 -17.65 6.99
C VAL A 396 -2.70 -16.73 7.12
N TYR A 397 -2.58 -15.48 6.67
CA TYR A 397 -3.61 -14.47 6.74
C TYR A 397 -4.84 -14.86 5.90
N THR A 398 -4.65 -15.03 4.59
CA THR A 398 -5.74 -15.27 3.63
C THR A 398 -5.66 -16.57 2.85
N GLY A 399 -4.49 -17.21 2.86
CA GLY A 399 -4.19 -18.36 2.02
C GLY A 399 -4.36 -19.71 2.69
N THR A 400 -3.85 -20.73 2.00
CA THR A 400 -4.00 -22.14 2.37
C THR A 400 -3.29 -22.51 3.67
N ALA A 401 -2.24 -21.80 4.07
CA ALA A 401 -1.56 -22.07 5.34
C ALA A 401 -2.40 -21.67 6.54
N GLY A 402 -3.26 -20.66 6.40
CA GLY A 402 -4.22 -20.28 7.45
C GLY A 402 -5.27 -21.38 7.70
N ILE A 403 -5.74 -22.02 6.63
CA ILE A 403 -6.65 -23.17 6.72
C ILE A 403 -5.94 -24.35 7.39
N ALA A 404 -4.69 -24.64 7.01
CA ALA A 404 -3.90 -25.70 7.64
C ALA A 404 -3.71 -25.44 9.15
N TYR A 405 -3.49 -24.19 9.54
CA TYR A 405 -3.35 -23.83 10.95
C TYR A 405 -4.64 -24.06 11.75
N MET A 406 -5.80 -23.74 11.16
CA MET A 406 -7.10 -24.05 11.76
C MET A 406 -7.35 -25.56 11.85
N PHE A 407 -7.07 -26.32 10.79
CA PHE A 407 -7.19 -27.78 10.81
C PHE A 407 -6.29 -28.42 11.86
N GLN A 408 -5.10 -27.88 12.10
CA GLN A 408 -4.23 -28.35 13.17
C GLN A 408 -4.92 -28.20 14.53
N LEU A 409 -5.44 -27.01 14.85
CA LEU A 409 -6.11 -26.77 16.13
C LEU A 409 -7.34 -27.68 16.29
N TYR A 410 -8.15 -27.79 15.23
CA TYR A 410 -9.33 -28.65 15.22
C TYR A 410 -8.94 -30.13 15.46
N ALA A 411 -7.90 -30.62 14.78
CA ALA A 411 -7.41 -31.98 14.94
C ALA A 411 -6.82 -32.25 16.34
N GLU A 412 -6.10 -31.28 16.90
CA GLU A 412 -5.56 -31.30 18.26
C GLU A 412 -6.68 -31.40 19.30
N TYR A 413 -7.75 -30.61 19.14
CA TYR A 413 -8.83 -30.54 20.12
C TYR A 413 -9.81 -31.72 20.05
N PHE A 414 -10.24 -32.10 18.85
CA PHE A 414 -11.24 -33.18 18.66
C PHE A 414 -10.64 -34.57 18.44
N GLU A 415 -9.31 -34.68 18.49
CA GLU A 415 -8.58 -35.94 18.27
C GLU A 415 -8.90 -36.58 16.91
N GLU A 416 -9.01 -35.76 15.85
CA GLU A 416 -9.36 -36.21 14.50
C GLU A 416 -8.13 -36.23 13.56
N PRO A 417 -7.41 -37.37 13.44
CA PRO A 417 -6.12 -37.44 12.75
C PRO A 417 -6.18 -37.20 11.24
N ALA A 418 -7.36 -37.32 10.63
CA ALA A 418 -7.57 -36.98 9.23
C ALA A 418 -7.26 -35.49 8.96
N TYR A 419 -7.62 -34.59 9.88
CA TYR A 419 -7.37 -33.16 9.71
C TYR A 419 -5.90 -32.78 9.90
N TYR A 420 -5.15 -33.50 10.74
CA TYR A 420 -3.68 -33.36 10.77
C TYR A 420 -3.04 -33.71 9.43
N SER A 421 -3.47 -34.82 8.83
CA SER A 421 -2.94 -35.27 7.53
C SER A 421 -3.21 -34.22 6.44
N LYS A 422 -4.43 -33.67 6.41
CA LYS A 422 -4.79 -32.54 5.53
C LYS A 422 -3.92 -31.31 5.79
N ALA A 423 -3.73 -30.92 7.05
CA ALA A 423 -2.92 -29.76 7.41
C ALA A 423 -1.46 -29.90 6.97
N MET A 424 -0.85 -31.07 7.20
CA MET A 424 0.51 -31.37 6.76
C MET A 424 0.65 -31.33 5.24
N GLU A 425 -0.31 -31.91 4.50
CA GLU A 425 -0.31 -31.88 3.03
C GLU A 425 -0.39 -30.44 2.50
N LEU A 426 -1.29 -29.63 3.05
CA LEU A 426 -1.43 -28.21 2.69
C LEU A 426 -0.14 -27.43 2.95
N LEU A 427 0.48 -27.60 4.11
CA LEU A 427 1.73 -26.92 4.44
C LEU A 427 2.90 -27.40 3.57
N GLN A 428 3.00 -28.70 3.30
CA GLN A 428 4.02 -29.24 2.40
C GLN A 428 3.87 -28.65 1.00
N ASN A 429 2.65 -28.54 0.49
CA ASN A 429 2.37 -27.88 -0.80
C ASN A 429 2.75 -26.40 -0.80
N CYS A 430 2.46 -25.66 0.28
CA CYS A 430 2.88 -24.26 0.43
C CYS A 430 4.42 -24.13 0.40
N ILE A 431 5.13 -25.02 1.10
CA ILE A 431 6.60 -25.00 1.20
C ILE A 431 7.29 -25.48 -0.09
N MET A 432 6.68 -26.38 -0.86
CA MET A 432 7.21 -26.82 -2.16
C MET A 432 7.09 -25.73 -3.23
N LYS A 433 6.00 -24.97 -3.20
CA LYS A 433 5.78 -23.83 -4.12
C LYS A 433 6.60 -22.58 -3.74
N PHE A 434 7.44 -22.69 -2.72
CA PHE A 434 8.33 -21.63 -2.27
C PHE A 434 9.22 -21.14 -3.43
N LYS A 435 9.02 -19.88 -3.80
CA LYS A 435 9.94 -19.08 -4.62
C LYS A 435 10.42 -17.93 -3.75
N TRP A 436 11.69 -17.53 -3.86
CA TRP A 436 12.21 -16.35 -3.18
C TRP A 436 11.32 -15.14 -3.51
N LYS A 437 10.48 -14.71 -2.57
CA LYS A 437 9.59 -13.53 -2.65
C LYS A 437 9.93 -12.57 -1.52
N ARG A 438 9.55 -11.29 -1.69
CA ARG A 438 9.79 -10.19 -0.75
C ARG A 438 9.00 -10.30 0.57
N GLU A 439 8.03 -11.20 0.67
CA GLU A 439 7.14 -11.32 1.82
C GLU A 439 7.72 -12.30 2.87
N ILE A 440 8.19 -11.75 3.99
CA ILE A 440 9.02 -12.45 4.99
C ILE A 440 8.33 -12.74 6.32
N THR A 441 7.03 -12.52 6.46
CA THR A 441 6.34 -12.58 7.77
C THR A 441 5.57 -13.87 7.98
N PHE A 442 5.15 -14.10 9.23
CA PHE A 442 4.28 -15.22 9.56
C PHE A 442 2.92 -15.12 8.88
N LEU A 443 2.33 -13.92 8.86
CA LEU A 443 0.95 -13.74 8.43
C LEU A 443 0.81 -13.70 6.92
N THR A 444 1.57 -12.85 6.23
CA THR A 444 1.40 -12.63 4.79
C THR A 444 2.47 -13.33 3.97
N GLY A 445 3.65 -13.57 4.56
CA GLY A 445 4.80 -14.12 3.87
C GLY A 445 5.02 -15.62 4.06
N LEU A 446 6.19 -16.06 3.59
CA LEU A 446 6.57 -17.47 3.56
C LEU A 446 7.03 -18.00 4.92
N SER A 447 7.35 -17.11 5.87
CA SER A 447 7.79 -17.52 7.21
C SER A 447 6.69 -18.22 8.00
N GLY A 448 5.42 -17.93 7.71
CA GLY A 448 4.28 -18.62 8.33
C GLY A 448 4.20 -20.09 7.97
N PRO A 449 4.04 -20.43 6.67
CA PRO A 449 4.06 -21.83 6.23
C PRO A 449 5.31 -22.60 6.67
N LEU A 450 6.47 -21.94 6.67
CA LEU A 450 7.72 -22.55 7.15
C LEU A 450 7.69 -22.83 8.65
N ALA A 451 7.24 -21.88 9.48
CA ALA A 451 7.18 -22.03 10.92
C ALA A 451 6.11 -23.04 11.36
N LEU A 452 4.91 -22.96 10.79
CA LEU A 452 3.84 -23.93 11.01
C LEU A 452 4.28 -25.34 10.58
N GLY A 453 4.86 -25.46 9.39
CA GLY A 453 5.39 -26.73 8.88
C GLY A 453 6.48 -27.29 9.77
N ALA A 454 7.45 -26.47 10.20
CA ALA A 454 8.54 -26.89 11.06
C ALA A 454 8.05 -27.56 12.35
N VAL A 455 7.11 -26.91 13.05
CA VAL A 455 6.52 -27.41 14.29
C VAL A 455 5.69 -28.67 14.03
N MET A 456 4.81 -28.64 13.03
CA MET A 456 3.90 -29.75 12.76
C MET A 456 4.65 -31.01 12.30
N PHE A 457 5.61 -30.87 11.38
CA PHE A 457 6.46 -32.00 10.93
C PHE A 457 7.30 -32.56 12.08
N HIS A 458 7.78 -31.72 12.99
CA HIS A 458 8.52 -32.17 14.17
C HIS A 458 7.64 -33.01 15.10
N LYS A 459 6.46 -32.51 15.47
CA LYS A 459 5.49 -33.20 16.33
C LYS A 459 5.12 -34.59 15.79
N HIS A 460 5.12 -34.76 14.47
CA HIS A 460 4.73 -36.01 13.80
C HIS A 460 5.92 -36.84 13.28
N GLY A 461 7.13 -36.61 13.78
CA GLY A 461 8.30 -37.44 13.47
C GLY A 461 8.95 -37.21 12.10
N ASN A 462 8.44 -36.28 11.28
CA ASN A 462 9.04 -35.91 10.00
C ASN A 462 10.17 -34.88 10.19
N LYS A 463 11.29 -35.38 10.76
CA LYS A 463 12.42 -34.54 11.17
C LYS A 463 13.10 -33.82 10.01
N ASP A 464 13.15 -34.42 8.82
CA ASP A 464 13.87 -33.84 7.68
C ASP A 464 13.10 -32.67 7.06
N ASN A 465 11.78 -32.79 6.88
CA ASN A 465 10.97 -31.66 6.44
C ASN A 465 10.97 -30.52 7.48
N SER A 466 10.95 -30.87 8.77
CA SER A 466 11.08 -29.88 9.85
C SER A 466 12.41 -29.11 9.78
N ARG A 467 13.54 -29.82 9.68
CA ARG A 467 14.87 -29.21 9.54
C ARG A 467 14.99 -28.35 8.28
N ASN A 468 14.45 -28.80 7.16
CA ASN A 468 14.45 -28.04 5.91
C ASN A 468 13.64 -26.74 6.03
N ALA A 469 12.46 -26.79 6.66
CA ALA A 469 11.64 -25.61 6.90
C ALA A 469 12.37 -24.59 7.81
N ILE A 470 12.99 -25.07 8.89
CA ILE A 470 13.82 -24.24 9.78
C ILE A 470 15.00 -23.62 9.02
N PHE A 471 15.71 -24.41 8.22
CA PHE A 471 16.84 -23.92 7.42
C PHE A 471 16.42 -22.80 6.45
N LYS A 472 15.32 -23.01 5.72
CA LYS A 472 14.77 -21.99 4.81
C LYS A 472 14.36 -20.72 5.56
N LEU A 473 13.72 -20.84 6.73
CA LEU A 473 13.35 -19.70 7.54
C LEU A 473 14.59 -18.91 7.97
N LYS A 474 15.61 -19.60 8.51
CA LYS A 474 16.87 -18.98 8.94
C LYS A 474 17.59 -18.25 7.81
N SER A 475 17.50 -18.77 6.58
CA SER A 475 18.13 -18.16 5.40
C SER A 475 17.60 -16.77 5.05
N LEU A 476 16.44 -16.36 5.58
CA LEU A 476 15.87 -15.02 5.38
C LEU A 476 16.56 -13.96 6.23
N LEU A 477 17.23 -14.34 7.34
CA LEU A 477 17.79 -13.40 8.31
C LEU A 477 18.63 -12.28 7.69
N PRO A 478 19.59 -12.53 6.77
CA PRO A 478 20.43 -11.47 6.20
C PRO A 478 19.62 -10.37 5.50
N HIS A 479 18.49 -10.72 4.86
CA HIS A 479 17.61 -9.74 4.23
C HIS A 479 16.79 -8.95 5.26
N VAL A 480 16.36 -9.60 6.35
CA VAL A 480 15.56 -8.96 7.41
C VAL A 480 16.37 -7.92 8.19
N VAL A 481 17.62 -8.23 8.54
CA VAL A 481 18.46 -7.37 9.39
C VAL A 481 19.32 -6.37 8.62
N SER A 482 19.37 -6.47 7.28
CA SER A 482 20.15 -5.55 6.45
C SER A 482 19.67 -4.10 6.58
N GLU A 483 20.61 -3.18 6.78
CA GLU A 483 20.35 -1.74 6.84
C GLU A 483 19.92 -1.15 5.48
N HIS A 484 20.21 -1.86 4.39
CA HIS A 484 19.83 -1.47 3.03
C HIS A 484 18.50 -2.11 2.58
N SER A 485 17.86 -2.89 3.46
CA SER A 485 16.58 -3.55 3.19
C SER A 485 15.41 -2.59 3.35
N ASP A 486 14.42 -2.70 2.45
CA ASP A 486 13.16 -1.94 2.49
C ASP A 486 12.08 -2.58 3.38
N VAL A 487 12.44 -3.62 4.13
CA VAL A 487 11.57 -4.32 5.06
C VAL A 487 11.05 -3.36 6.15
N PRO A 488 9.72 -3.21 6.32
CA PRO A 488 9.14 -2.40 7.39
C PRO A 488 9.29 -3.10 8.75
N ASP A 489 8.81 -2.50 9.84
CA ASP A 489 8.95 -3.10 11.18
C ASP A 489 7.66 -3.75 11.71
N GLU A 490 6.52 -3.47 11.10
CA GLU A 490 5.21 -3.92 11.58
C GLU A 490 4.94 -5.44 11.41
N LEU A 491 3.80 -5.91 11.91
CA LEU A 491 3.53 -7.34 12.08
C LEU A 491 3.19 -8.04 10.74
N LEU A 492 2.45 -7.40 9.85
CA LEU A 492 1.94 -8.09 8.65
C LEU A 492 3.01 -8.25 7.58
N TYR A 493 3.93 -7.31 7.41
CA TYR A 493 4.94 -7.31 6.35
C TYR A 493 6.36 -7.05 6.85
N GLY A 494 6.55 -6.72 8.12
CA GLY A 494 7.81 -6.26 8.67
C GLY A 494 8.57 -7.24 9.57
N ARG A 495 9.65 -6.71 10.16
CA ARG A 495 10.57 -7.43 11.04
C ARG A 495 9.86 -8.05 12.25
N ALA A 496 8.83 -7.40 12.81
CA ALA A 496 8.05 -7.99 13.92
C ALA A 496 7.33 -9.27 13.48
N GLY A 497 6.78 -9.33 12.27
CA GLY A 497 6.16 -10.56 11.74
C GLY A 497 7.14 -11.70 11.51
N TYR A 498 8.38 -11.38 11.12
CA TYR A 498 9.46 -12.38 11.03
C TYR A 498 9.94 -12.82 12.41
N LEU A 499 10.12 -11.88 13.35
CA LEU A 499 10.48 -12.17 14.74
C LEU A 499 9.46 -13.13 15.38
N PHE A 500 8.17 -12.90 15.18
CA PHE A 500 7.11 -13.81 15.63
C PHE A 500 7.32 -15.25 15.10
N SER A 501 7.74 -15.41 13.84
CA SER A 501 7.99 -16.74 13.25
C SER A 501 9.12 -17.48 13.97
N LEU A 502 10.19 -16.78 14.35
CA LEU A 502 11.30 -17.36 15.11
C LEU A 502 10.87 -17.77 16.51
N LEU A 503 10.14 -16.89 17.19
CA LEU A 503 9.65 -17.15 18.55
C LEU A 503 8.63 -18.29 18.57
N TYR A 504 7.73 -18.36 17.58
CA TYR A 504 6.73 -19.42 17.45
C TYR A 504 7.36 -20.81 17.39
N ILE A 505 8.45 -20.97 16.62
CA ILE A 505 9.17 -22.25 16.57
C ILE A 505 9.77 -22.59 17.94
N ASN A 506 10.45 -21.64 18.57
CA ASN A 506 11.10 -21.87 19.86
C ASN A 506 10.11 -22.11 21.00
N SER A 507 8.90 -21.52 20.96
CA SER A 507 7.87 -21.76 21.97
C SER A 507 7.15 -23.10 21.80
N ASN A 508 7.23 -23.73 20.62
CA ASN A 508 6.51 -24.96 20.30
C ASN A 508 7.42 -26.19 20.09
N MET A 509 8.74 -26.05 20.24
CA MET A 509 9.71 -27.13 20.04
C MET A 509 10.75 -27.18 21.16
N SER A 510 11.09 -28.38 21.61
CA SER A 510 12.13 -28.61 22.61
C SER A 510 13.13 -29.68 22.13
N PRO A 511 14.45 -29.40 22.13
CA PRO A 511 15.08 -28.12 22.46
C PRO A 511 14.77 -27.03 21.40
N PRO A 512 14.86 -25.73 21.77
CA PRO A 512 14.56 -24.63 20.86
C PRO A 512 15.58 -24.60 19.70
N PRO A 513 15.15 -24.73 18.44
CA PRO A 513 16.05 -24.88 17.31
C PRO A 513 16.56 -23.55 16.71
N ILE A 514 15.96 -22.41 17.06
CA ILE A 514 16.40 -21.09 16.60
C ILE A 514 17.37 -20.50 17.63
N GLU A 515 18.55 -20.10 17.16
CA GLU A 515 19.63 -19.55 17.98
C GLU A 515 19.24 -18.18 18.56
N SER A 516 19.51 -17.98 19.85
CA SER A 516 19.22 -16.72 20.56
C SER A 516 19.87 -15.49 19.90
N ASP A 517 21.04 -15.66 19.29
CA ASP A 517 21.73 -14.58 18.59
C ASP A 517 20.92 -14.06 17.38
N MET A 518 20.30 -14.96 16.60
CA MET A 518 19.46 -14.57 15.47
C MET A 518 18.26 -13.73 15.93
N ILE A 519 17.62 -14.14 17.03
CA ILE A 519 16.48 -13.42 17.61
C ILE A 519 16.93 -12.01 18.07
N LYS A 520 18.07 -11.93 18.76
CA LYS A 520 18.67 -10.66 19.20
C LYS A 520 19.01 -9.72 18.05
N GLN A 521 19.52 -10.24 16.93
CA GLN A 521 19.80 -9.43 15.74
C GLN A 521 18.53 -8.78 15.16
N VAL A 522 17.42 -9.51 15.09
CA VAL A 522 16.13 -8.97 14.60
C VAL A 522 15.58 -7.91 15.56
N ILE A 523 15.62 -8.19 16.88
CA ILE A 523 15.22 -7.23 17.92
C ILE A 523 16.03 -5.93 17.81
N PHE A 524 17.35 -6.05 17.67
CA PHE A 524 18.22 -4.89 17.52
C PHE A 524 17.85 -4.05 16.30
N ALA A 525 17.59 -4.69 15.15
CA ALA A 525 17.19 -4.00 13.93
C ALA A 525 15.87 -3.23 14.12
N ILE A 526 14.86 -3.83 14.78
CA ILE A 526 13.58 -3.18 15.09
C ILE A 526 13.79 -1.95 15.98
N ILE A 527 14.48 -2.11 17.11
CA ILE A 527 14.69 -1.01 18.07
C ILE A 527 15.50 0.12 17.45
N LYS A 528 16.57 -0.21 16.71
CA LYS A 528 17.40 0.77 15.99
C LYS A 528 16.57 1.56 14.98
N SER A 529 15.80 0.88 14.14
CA SER A 529 14.91 1.51 13.14
C SER A 529 13.92 2.47 13.80
N GLY A 530 13.21 1.99 14.84
CA GLY A 530 12.22 2.77 15.56
C GLY A 530 12.79 4.00 16.26
N ASN A 531 14.00 3.88 16.82
CA ASN A 531 14.68 5.00 17.48
C ASN A 531 15.16 6.07 16.50
N ILE A 532 15.74 5.65 15.37
CA ILE A 532 16.13 6.57 14.30
C ILE A 532 14.92 7.34 13.78
N TYR A 533 13.81 6.64 13.50
CA TYR A 533 12.60 7.27 13.00
C TYR A 533 12.00 8.24 14.03
N ALA A 534 11.83 7.81 15.28
CA ALA A 534 11.31 8.65 16.36
C ALA A 534 12.11 9.94 16.56
N THR A 535 13.44 9.81 16.60
CA THR A 535 14.37 10.93 16.77
C THR A 535 14.30 11.90 15.60
N SER A 536 14.31 11.38 14.36
CA SER A 536 14.26 12.20 13.14
C SER A 536 12.97 13.02 13.01
N ARG A 537 11.88 12.57 13.63
CA ARG A 537 10.57 13.25 13.64
C ARG A 537 10.29 14.00 14.94
N HIS A 538 11.24 14.01 15.87
CA HIS A 538 11.12 14.64 17.19
C HIS A 538 9.90 14.17 17.99
N TYR A 539 9.61 12.86 17.95
CA TYR A 539 8.58 12.29 18.81
C TYR A 539 9.03 12.30 20.28
N LYS A 540 8.06 12.42 21.20
CA LYS A 540 8.30 12.35 22.66
C LYS A 540 8.54 10.93 23.17
N THR A 541 8.48 9.94 22.29
CA THR A 541 8.70 8.54 22.58
C THR A 541 9.99 8.08 21.90
N PRO A 542 10.79 7.19 22.53
CA PRO A 542 12.02 6.67 21.96
C PRO A 542 11.79 5.71 20.79
N LEU A 543 10.57 5.19 20.58
CA LEU A 543 10.24 4.29 19.48
C LEU A 543 9.00 4.76 18.74
N MET A 544 9.12 4.91 17.42
CA MET A 544 8.00 5.20 16.53
C MET A 544 8.30 4.61 15.15
N TYR A 545 7.26 4.20 14.44
CA TYR A 545 7.38 3.49 13.18
C TYR A 545 6.43 4.04 12.13
N VAL A 546 6.69 3.71 10.87
CA VAL A 546 5.89 4.12 9.74
C VAL A 546 5.68 2.94 8.80
N TRP A 547 4.48 2.81 8.26
CA TRP A 547 4.17 1.88 7.19
C TRP A 547 3.24 2.59 6.20
N HIS A 548 3.57 2.55 4.90
CA HIS A 548 2.87 3.29 3.84
C HIS A 548 2.61 4.77 4.21
N ASP A 549 3.68 5.48 4.58
CA ASP A 549 3.68 6.91 4.95
C ASP A 549 2.73 7.27 6.11
N THR A 550 2.31 6.29 6.90
CA THR A 550 1.38 6.46 8.01
C THR A 550 1.97 5.89 9.30
N GLU A 551 1.98 6.68 10.37
CA GLU A 551 2.33 6.21 11.72
C GLU A 551 1.14 5.48 12.36
N TYR A 552 0.97 4.21 12.01
CA TYR A 552 -0.08 3.35 12.57
C TYR A 552 0.17 3.03 14.04
N LEU A 553 -0.91 2.84 14.79
CA LEU A 553 -0.86 2.57 16.23
C LEU A 553 -1.34 1.16 16.59
N GLY A 554 -2.22 0.55 15.79
CA GLY A 554 -2.84 -0.75 16.10
C GLY A 554 -1.91 -1.96 15.96
N ALA A 555 -2.46 -3.17 16.22
CA ALA A 555 -1.69 -4.41 16.30
C ALA A 555 -1.16 -4.92 14.94
N ALA A 556 -1.86 -4.66 13.84
CA ALA A 556 -1.46 -5.19 12.54
C ALA A 556 -0.27 -4.41 11.95
N HIS A 557 -0.43 -3.09 11.80
CA HIS A 557 0.52 -2.25 11.06
C HIS A 557 1.30 -1.27 11.94
N GLY A 558 1.04 -1.26 13.24
CA GLY A 558 1.37 -0.13 14.09
C GLY A 558 2.25 -0.45 15.30
N LEU A 559 2.49 0.60 16.08
CA LEU A 559 3.32 0.55 17.27
C LEU A 559 2.89 -0.54 18.25
N ALA A 560 1.58 -0.77 18.44
CA ALA A 560 1.09 -1.78 19.39
C ALA A 560 1.58 -3.19 19.05
N GLY A 561 1.50 -3.59 17.77
CA GLY A 561 1.93 -4.91 17.33
C GLY A 561 3.42 -5.12 17.51
N ILE A 562 4.21 -4.10 17.18
CA ILE A 562 5.67 -4.14 17.33
C ILE A 562 6.06 -4.28 18.80
N LEU A 563 5.47 -3.46 19.67
CA LEU A 563 5.74 -3.55 21.12
C LEU A 563 5.28 -4.89 21.69
N TYR A 564 4.15 -5.42 21.23
CA TYR A 564 3.65 -6.72 21.69
C TYR A 564 4.62 -7.85 21.33
N THR A 565 5.09 -7.91 20.08
CA THR A 565 6.06 -8.92 19.67
C THR A 565 7.39 -8.78 20.41
N LEU A 566 7.87 -7.55 20.64
CA LEU A 566 9.08 -7.32 21.43
C LEU A 566 8.92 -7.82 22.87
N LEU A 567 7.78 -7.54 23.52
CA LEU A 567 7.49 -8.00 24.88
C LEU A 567 7.37 -9.53 24.97
N GLN A 568 6.82 -10.18 23.95
CA GLN A 568 6.82 -11.65 23.86
C GLN A 568 8.24 -12.22 23.76
N ALA A 569 9.20 -11.43 23.27
CA ALA A 569 10.63 -11.77 23.22
C ALA A 569 11.42 -11.32 24.46
N LYS A 570 10.76 -11.08 25.62
CA LYS A 570 11.40 -10.50 26.82
C LYS A 570 12.69 -11.18 27.25
N GLU A 571 12.80 -12.50 27.09
CA GLU A 571 13.98 -13.28 27.48
C GLU A 571 15.22 -12.96 26.63
N TYR A 572 15.02 -12.34 25.47
CA TYR A 572 16.09 -11.94 24.55
C TYR A 572 16.42 -10.44 24.61
N LEU A 573 15.65 -9.65 25.36
CA LEU A 573 15.83 -8.21 25.52
C LEU A 573 16.77 -7.88 26.68
N THR A 574 17.53 -6.79 26.53
CA THR A 574 18.32 -6.24 27.64
C THR A 574 17.44 -5.38 28.56
N GLU A 575 17.87 -5.19 29.81
CA GLU A 575 17.18 -4.28 30.73
C GLU A 575 17.08 -2.84 30.18
N ASP A 576 18.10 -2.38 29.47
CA ASP A 576 18.13 -1.07 28.83
C ASP A 576 17.04 -0.95 27.75
N GLN A 577 16.91 -1.95 26.88
CA GLN A 577 15.87 -1.98 25.85
C GLN A 577 14.46 -1.96 26.47
N LEU A 578 14.26 -2.71 27.56
CA LEU A 578 12.99 -2.74 28.28
C LEU A 578 12.68 -1.39 28.95
N LYS A 579 13.63 -0.81 29.69
CA LYS A 579 13.41 0.38 30.52
C LYS A 579 13.41 1.68 29.72
N ASN A 580 14.32 1.82 28.75
CA ASN A 580 14.58 3.10 28.09
C ASN A 580 13.94 3.22 26.71
N TYR A 581 13.51 2.11 26.09
CA TYR A 581 12.88 2.13 24.76
C TYR A 581 11.42 1.66 24.80
N ILE A 582 11.17 0.44 25.29
CA ILE A 582 9.83 -0.17 25.23
C ILE A 582 8.87 0.48 26.23
N LEU A 583 9.26 0.59 27.50
CA LEU A 583 8.39 1.12 28.55
C LEU A 583 7.89 2.56 28.26
N PRO A 584 8.74 3.53 27.84
CA PRO A 584 8.27 4.87 27.49
C PRO A 584 7.36 4.89 26.24
N ALA A 585 7.55 3.94 25.31
CA ALA A 585 6.68 3.79 24.15
C ALA A 585 5.28 3.26 24.52
N LEU A 586 5.18 2.38 25.52
CA LEU A 586 3.89 1.93 26.07
C LEU A 586 3.12 3.09 26.70
N TYR A 587 3.75 3.91 27.55
CA TYR A 587 3.10 5.08 28.14
C TYR A 587 2.71 6.12 27.11
N TYR A 588 3.55 6.34 26.09
CA TYR A 588 3.20 7.20 24.97
C TYR A 588 1.93 6.70 24.27
N LEU A 589 1.85 5.39 24.00
CA LEU A 589 0.69 4.80 23.36
C LEU A 589 -0.59 4.98 24.20
N GLN A 590 -0.53 4.73 25.53
CA GLN A 590 -1.65 4.99 26.45
C GLN A 590 -2.14 6.44 26.39
N SER A 591 -1.23 7.41 26.23
CA SER A 591 -1.58 8.83 26.17
C SER A 591 -2.39 9.23 24.93
N LEU A 592 -2.47 8.36 23.92
CA LEU A 592 -3.21 8.60 22.67
C LEU A 592 -4.65 8.08 22.69
N LYS A 593 -5.07 7.44 23.80
CA LYS A 593 -6.41 6.88 23.98
C LYS A 593 -7.49 7.96 23.80
N TYR A 594 -8.57 7.62 23.10
CA TYR A 594 -9.75 8.48 22.98
C TYR A 594 -10.52 8.56 24.31
N PRO A 595 -11.35 9.61 24.51
CA PRO A 595 -12.23 9.71 25.69
C PRO A 595 -13.17 8.51 25.88
N SER A 596 -13.50 7.79 24.80
CA SER A 596 -14.32 6.57 24.87
C SER A 596 -13.59 5.36 25.47
N GLY A 597 -12.27 5.42 25.64
CA GLY A 597 -11.41 4.28 25.97
C GLY A 597 -10.83 3.56 24.73
N ASN A 598 -11.29 3.88 23.51
CA ASN A 598 -10.76 3.29 22.28
C ASN A 598 -9.46 3.96 21.83
N PHE A 599 -8.81 3.43 20.79
CA PHE A 599 -7.54 3.96 20.28
C PHE A 599 -7.64 4.42 18.82
N PRO A 600 -6.91 5.48 18.44
CA PRO A 600 -6.76 5.91 17.06
C PRO A 600 -6.10 4.82 16.20
N SER A 601 -6.46 4.75 14.92
CA SER A 601 -5.79 3.86 13.96
C SER A 601 -4.35 4.28 13.69
N SER A 602 -4.10 5.59 13.69
CA SER A 602 -2.83 6.22 13.37
C SER A 602 -2.72 7.60 14.03
N ILE A 603 -1.49 8.14 14.10
CA ILE A 603 -1.25 9.51 14.59
C ILE A 603 -2.06 10.51 13.76
N GLY A 604 -2.81 11.38 14.45
CA GLY A 604 -3.65 12.40 13.81
C GLY A 604 -5.04 11.92 13.38
N SER A 605 -5.40 10.65 13.61
CA SER A 605 -6.78 10.19 13.45
C SER A 605 -7.68 10.81 14.52
N HIS A 606 -8.76 11.45 14.11
CA HIS A 606 -9.75 12.07 15.02
C HIS A 606 -11.11 11.34 15.04
N THR A 607 -11.26 10.30 14.22
CA THR A 607 -12.51 9.51 14.13
C THR A 607 -12.41 8.25 14.97
N ASP A 608 -13.14 8.21 16.08
CA ASP A 608 -13.26 7.02 16.91
C ASP A 608 -14.29 6.07 16.33
N ARG A 609 -13.83 5.16 15.45
CA ARG A 609 -14.70 4.28 14.66
C ARG A 609 -14.28 2.80 14.60
N LEU A 610 -12.97 2.49 14.69
CA LEU A 610 -12.46 1.13 14.48
C LEU A 610 -12.30 0.44 15.83
N VAL A 611 -13.01 -0.67 16.01
CA VAL A 611 -12.91 -1.56 17.18
C VAL A 611 -12.52 -2.93 16.67
N HIS A 612 -11.30 -3.02 16.13
CA HIS A 612 -10.75 -4.20 15.47
C HIS A 612 -9.43 -4.60 16.14
N TRP A 613 -9.02 -5.87 16.00
CA TRP A 613 -7.66 -6.26 16.36
C TRP A 613 -6.61 -5.43 15.61
N CYS A 614 -6.76 -5.27 14.30
CA CYS A 614 -5.78 -4.52 13.49
C CYS A 614 -5.68 -3.04 13.88
N HIS A 615 -6.79 -2.41 14.27
CA HIS A 615 -6.88 -1.00 14.66
C HIS A 615 -7.97 -0.79 15.72
N GLY A 616 -7.57 -0.45 16.95
CA GLY A 616 -8.46 -0.10 18.05
C GLY A 616 -8.20 -0.91 19.32
N ALA A 617 -9.17 -0.85 20.24
CA ALA A 617 -9.13 -1.45 21.57
C ALA A 617 -8.78 -2.95 21.62
N PRO A 618 -9.26 -3.84 20.72
CA PRO A 618 -8.98 -5.27 20.83
C PRO A 618 -7.48 -5.61 20.83
N GLY A 619 -6.72 -5.09 19.87
CA GLY A 619 -5.27 -5.31 19.80
C GLY A 619 -4.50 -4.64 20.95
N MET A 620 -5.00 -3.53 21.47
CA MET A 620 -4.42 -2.80 22.61
C MET A 620 -4.59 -3.57 23.92
N THR A 621 -5.72 -4.25 24.10
CA THR A 621 -6.01 -5.05 25.30
C THR A 621 -4.93 -6.11 25.49
N MET A 622 -4.63 -6.88 24.44
CA MET A 622 -3.59 -7.92 24.47
C MET A 622 -2.23 -7.34 24.84
N LEU A 623 -1.87 -6.20 24.23
CA LEU A 623 -0.63 -5.50 24.55
C LEU A 623 -0.54 -5.10 26.02
N PHE A 624 -1.58 -4.46 26.54
CA PHE A 624 -1.54 -3.94 27.90
C PHE A 624 -1.71 -5.01 28.98
N CYS A 625 -2.38 -6.13 28.68
CA CYS A 625 -2.36 -7.31 29.55
C CYS A 625 -0.93 -7.87 29.68
N LEU A 626 -0.20 -8.02 28.57
CA LEU A 626 1.19 -8.49 28.60
C LEU A 626 2.14 -7.45 29.22
N ALA A 627 1.92 -6.17 28.95
CA ALA A 627 2.68 -5.09 29.57
C ALA A 627 2.50 -5.10 31.09
N TYR A 628 1.28 -5.33 31.61
CA TYR A 628 1.04 -5.45 33.05
C TYR A 628 1.75 -6.66 33.68
N GLU A 629 1.84 -7.78 32.95
CA GLU A 629 2.57 -8.95 33.42
C GLU A 629 4.08 -8.69 33.55
N ILE A 630 4.66 -7.94 32.61
CA ILE A 630 6.09 -7.64 32.59
C ILE A 630 6.42 -6.44 33.49
N TYR A 631 5.56 -5.43 33.49
CA TYR A 631 5.65 -4.22 34.29
C TYR A 631 4.37 -4.13 35.16
N PRO A 632 4.41 -4.49 36.45
CA PRO A 632 3.23 -4.54 37.30
C PRO A 632 2.69 -3.15 37.71
N ASP A 633 2.64 -2.20 36.78
CA ASP A 633 1.93 -0.93 36.90
C ASP A 633 0.44 -1.14 36.56
N LYS A 634 -0.42 -0.88 37.55
CA LYS A 634 -1.88 -1.02 37.44
C LYS A 634 -2.48 -0.22 36.28
N LYS A 635 -1.85 0.88 35.84
CA LYS A 635 -2.33 1.69 34.71
C LYS A 635 -2.46 0.88 33.43
N PHE A 636 -1.58 -0.09 33.19
CA PHE A 636 -1.67 -0.97 32.03
C PHE A 636 -2.91 -1.86 32.12
N LEU A 637 -3.14 -2.48 33.28
CA LEU A 637 -4.33 -3.29 33.49
C LEU A 637 -5.62 -2.48 33.39
N GLU A 638 -5.67 -1.28 33.99
CA GLU A 638 -6.81 -0.35 33.88
C GLU A 638 -7.11 0.00 32.43
N THR A 639 -6.07 0.28 31.63
CA THR A 639 -6.22 0.56 30.19
C THR A 639 -6.77 -0.64 29.43
N ALA A 640 -6.31 -1.86 29.74
CA ALA A 640 -6.83 -3.08 29.14
C ALA A 640 -8.31 -3.31 29.51
N ILE A 641 -8.70 -3.05 30.76
CA ILE A 641 -10.09 -3.16 31.23
C ILE A 641 -10.98 -2.16 30.49
N GLU A 642 -10.56 -0.90 30.35
CA GLU A 642 -11.29 0.10 29.56
C GLU A 642 -11.47 -0.32 28.10
N CYS A 643 -10.43 -0.90 27.48
CA CYS A 643 -10.56 -1.47 26.14
C CYS A 643 -11.60 -2.60 26.11
N GLY A 644 -11.64 -3.46 27.14
CA GLY A 644 -12.67 -4.48 27.30
C GLY A 644 -14.09 -3.91 27.33
N GLU A 645 -14.31 -2.80 28.03
CA GLU A 645 -15.62 -2.13 28.05
C GLU A 645 -16.01 -1.57 26.67
N VAL A 646 -15.06 -0.98 25.94
CA VAL A 646 -15.27 -0.55 24.54
C VAL A 646 -15.69 -1.73 23.67
N VAL A 647 -14.98 -2.85 23.76
CA VAL A 647 -15.26 -4.04 22.95
C VAL A 647 -16.60 -4.65 23.33
N TRP A 648 -16.99 -4.65 24.60
CA TRP A 648 -18.31 -5.13 25.01
C TRP A 648 -19.45 -4.32 24.39
N GLN A 649 -19.29 -2.99 24.32
CA GLN A 649 -20.32 -2.10 23.78
C GLN A 649 -20.35 -2.07 22.24
N ARG A 650 -19.18 -2.16 21.60
CA ARG A 650 -18.98 -1.82 20.18
C ARG A 650 -18.31 -2.92 19.35
N GLY A 651 -18.03 -4.08 19.95
CA GLY A 651 -17.25 -5.16 19.35
C GLY A 651 -18.03 -6.18 18.52
N LEU A 652 -19.37 -6.13 18.54
CA LEU A 652 -20.22 -6.93 17.63
C LEU A 652 -20.30 -6.23 16.26
N LEU A 653 -19.34 -6.50 15.38
CA LEU A 653 -19.13 -5.71 14.17
C LEU A 653 -20.10 -6.11 13.05
N LYS A 654 -20.68 -5.12 12.37
CA LYS A 654 -21.40 -5.33 11.09
C LYS A 654 -20.47 -5.73 9.95
N LYS A 655 -19.15 -5.62 10.17
CA LYS A 655 -18.12 -5.96 9.17
C LYS A 655 -18.04 -7.47 8.93
N GLY A 656 -18.41 -8.30 9.91
CA GLY A 656 -18.35 -9.75 9.82
C GLY A 656 -17.77 -10.41 11.07
N TYR A 657 -17.48 -11.70 10.96
CA TYR A 657 -17.15 -12.55 12.11
C TYR A 657 -15.66 -12.91 12.19
N GLY A 658 -14.84 -12.58 11.20
CA GLY A 658 -13.42 -12.99 11.13
C GLY A 658 -12.51 -12.47 12.27
N ILE A 659 -11.23 -12.84 12.19
CA ILE A 659 -10.23 -12.60 13.24
C ILE A 659 -9.63 -11.18 13.19
N CYS A 660 -9.30 -10.65 12.02
CA CYS A 660 -8.58 -9.37 11.92
C CYS A 660 -9.43 -8.17 12.39
N HIS A 661 -10.71 -8.19 12.03
CA HIS A 661 -11.64 -7.09 12.19
C HIS A 661 -13.10 -7.57 12.17
N GLY A 662 -13.35 -8.69 12.88
CA GLY A 662 -14.66 -9.29 13.07
C GLY A 662 -14.89 -9.68 14.53
N VAL A 663 -16.06 -10.25 14.78
CA VAL A 663 -16.53 -10.60 16.14
C VAL A 663 -15.62 -11.62 16.82
N SER A 664 -15.17 -12.67 16.12
CA SER A 664 -14.31 -13.70 16.70
C SER A 664 -12.98 -13.13 17.17
N GLY A 665 -12.35 -12.26 16.37
CA GLY A 665 -11.13 -11.57 16.78
C GLY A 665 -11.30 -10.66 17.99
N ASN A 666 -12.43 -9.96 18.05
CA ASN A 666 -12.75 -9.08 19.17
C ASN A 666 -12.98 -9.87 20.46
N ALA A 667 -13.56 -11.08 20.38
CA ALA A 667 -13.84 -11.92 21.54
C ALA A 667 -12.57 -12.32 22.33
N TYR A 668 -11.43 -12.46 21.66
CA TYR A 668 -10.15 -12.71 22.32
C TYR A 668 -9.75 -11.61 23.31
N THR A 669 -10.25 -10.38 23.15
CA THR A 669 -10.12 -9.31 24.17
C THR A 669 -10.51 -9.82 25.55
N PHE A 670 -11.64 -10.51 25.63
CA PHE A 670 -12.18 -10.99 26.89
C PHE A 670 -11.45 -12.23 27.39
N LEU A 671 -11.00 -13.11 26.49
CA LEU A 671 -10.16 -14.25 26.87
C LEU A 671 -8.86 -13.79 27.52
N HIS A 672 -8.17 -12.81 26.94
CA HIS A 672 -6.96 -12.24 27.54
C HIS A 672 -7.23 -11.54 28.88
N LEU A 673 -8.31 -10.77 28.99
CA LEU A 673 -8.69 -10.15 30.26
C LEU A 673 -9.02 -11.20 31.32
N PHE A 674 -9.75 -12.25 30.98
CA PHE A 674 -10.05 -13.37 31.87
C PHE A 674 -8.77 -14.08 32.31
N GLN A 675 -7.88 -14.43 31.38
CA GLN A 675 -6.61 -15.08 31.70
C GLN A 675 -5.76 -14.24 32.66
N LYS A 676 -5.78 -12.90 32.49
CA LYS A 676 -5.00 -11.97 33.31
C LYS A 676 -5.62 -11.68 34.67
N THR A 677 -6.95 -11.51 34.74
CA THR A 677 -7.66 -11.05 35.94
C THR A 677 -8.30 -12.17 36.75
N LYS A 678 -8.56 -13.32 36.11
CA LYS A 678 -9.42 -14.40 36.62
C LYS A 678 -10.83 -13.94 37.00
N ASP A 679 -11.29 -12.82 36.41
CA ASP A 679 -12.66 -12.36 36.60
C ASP A 679 -13.62 -13.09 35.63
N PRO A 680 -14.58 -13.88 36.14
CA PRO A 680 -15.52 -14.64 35.32
C PRO A 680 -16.40 -13.76 34.42
N LYS A 681 -16.52 -12.46 34.71
CA LYS A 681 -17.19 -11.49 33.83
C LYS A 681 -16.64 -11.55 32.41
N TYR A 682 -15.31 -11.61 32.25
CA TYR A 682 -14.71 -11.60 30.92
C TYR A 682 -14.91 -12.95 30.22
N LEU A 683 -14.83 -14.07 30.94
CA LEU A 683 -15.14 -15.37 30.35
C LEU A 683 -16.59 -15.41 29.85
N TYR A 684 -17.52 -14.88 30.64
CA TYR A 684 -18.92 -14.73 30.24
C TYR A 684 -19.08 -13.90 28.95
N ARG A 685 -18.40 -12.75 28.85
CA ARG A 685 -18.45 -11.90 27.66
C ARG A 685 -17.87 -12.61 26.43
N ALA A 686 -16.80 -13.40 26.60
CA ALA A 686 -16.27 -14.26 25.54
C ALA A 686 -17.32 -15.29 25.06
N CYS A 687 -18.02 -15.95 26.00
CA CYS A 687 -19.10 -16.89 25.67
C CYS A 687 -20.23 -16.22 24.88
N ARG A 688 -20.63 -14.99 25.24
CA ARG A 688 -21.67 -14.26 24.49
C ARG A 688 -21.24 -13.88 23.08
N PHE A 689 -19.97 -13.53 22.88
CA PHE A 689 -19.43 -13.31 21.54
C PHE A 689 -19.32 -14.62 20.74
N ALA A 690 -18.99 -15.74 21.38
CA ALA A 690 -19.04 -17.07 20.77
C ALA A 690 -20.47 -17.45 20.37
N GLN A 691 -21.46 -17.19 21.24
CA GLN A 691 -22.87 -17.40 20.95
C GLN A 691 -23.33 -16.58 19.73
N TRP A 692 -22.91 -15.31 19.62
CA TRP A 692 -23.17 -14.50 18.42
C TRP A 692 -22.57 -15.11 17.14
N CYS A 693 -21.39 -15.74 17.24
CA CYS A 693 -20.75 -16.39 16.11
C CYS A 693 -21.45 -17.68 15.65
N LEU A 694 -22.38 -18.24 16.44
CA LEU A 694 -23.17 -19.40 16.02
C LEU A 694 -24.14 -19.05 14.89
N ASP A 695 -24.63 -17.81 14.86
CA ASP A 695 -25.43 -17.24 13.78
C ASP A 695 -24.53 -16.69 12.65
N TYR A 696 -23.52 -17.46 12.25
CA TYR A 696 -22.51 -17.01 11.29
C TYR A 696 -23.15 -16.57 9.96
N GLY A 697 -22.83 -15.35 9.55
CA GLY A 697 -23.29 -14.75 8.30
C GLY A 697 -24.62 -14.00 8.38
N VAL A 698 -25.35 -14.07 9.50
CA VAL A 698 -26.68 -13.43 9.63
C VAL A 698 -26.59 -11.91 9.79
N HIS A 699 -25.59 -11.41 10.53
CA HIS A 699 -25.54 -10.01 10.96
C HIS A 699 -24.50 -9.16 10.22
N GLN A 700 -23.86 -9.70 9.17
CA GLN A 700 -22.83 -9.00 8.42
C GLN A 700 -23.42 -8.21 7.25
N ASN A 701 -22.92 -7.01 7.02
CA ASN A 701 -23.36 -6.15 5.91
C ASN A 701 -22.78 -6.56 4.55
N ARG A 702 -21.68 -7.32 4.57
CA ARG A 702 -20.95 -7.72 3.37
C ARG A 702 -20.18 -9.00 3.65
N GLU A 703 -19.95 -9.75 2.58
CA GLU A 703 -19.05 -10.88 2.59
C GLU A 703 -17.58 -10.39 2.67
N PRO A 704 -16.68 -11.11 3.37
CA PRO A 704 -15.26 -10.80 3.37
C PRO A 704 -14.64 -11.00 1.98
N ASP A 705 -13.54 -10.30 1.68
CA ASP A 705 -12.83 -10.44 0.39
C ASP A 705 -12.32 -11.88 0.20
N ARG A 706 -11.92 -12.53 1.30
CA ARG A 706 -11.59 -13.97 1.37
C ARG A 706 -12.50 -14.68 2.37
N PRO A 707 -13.71 -15.10 1.97
CA PRO A 707 -14.78 -15.52 2.89
C PRO A 707 -14.48 -16.76 3.72
N PHE A 708 -13.52 -17.57 3.30
CA PHE A 708 -13.13 -18.81 3.99
C PHE A 708 -11.80 -18.71 4.74
N SER A 709 -11.08 -17.61 4.62
CA SER A 709 -9.74 -17.45 5.18
C SER A 709 -9.69 -17.42 6.71
N LEU A 710 -8.48 -17.57 7.27
CA LEU A 710 -8.25 -17.49 8.71
C LEU A 710 -8.47 -16.06 9.26
N PHE A 711 -7.95 -15.02 8.61
CA PHE A 711 -8.02 -13.66 9.18
C PHE A 711 -9.28 -12.88 8.81
N GLU A 712 -9.96 -13.20 7.71
CA GLU A 712 -11.14 -12.47 7.27
C GLU A 712 -12.42 -13.30 7.32
N GLY A 713 -12.30 -14.62 7.21
CA GLY A 713 -13.39 -15.51 6.85
C GLY A 713 -13.76 -16.56 7.90
N LEU A 714 -14.44 -17.61 7.40
CA LEU A 714 -15.03 -18.70 8.17
C LEU A 714 -14.02 -19.50 8.98
N ALA A 715 -12.83 -19.80 8.43
CA ALA A 715 -11.81 -20.55 9.17
C ALA A 715 -11.37 -19.82 10.45
N GLY A 716 -11.34 -18.49 10.44
CA GLY A 716 -11.08 -17.68 11.64
C GLY A 716 -12.13 -17.86 12.73
N THR A 717 -13.41 -17.88 12.35
CA THR A 717 -14.49 -18.10 13.30
C THR A 717 -14.47 -19.53 13.85
N ILE A 718 -14.22 -20.53 13.00
CA ILE A 718 -14.03 -21.92 13.43
C ILE A 718 -12.87 -22.00 14.43
N TYR A 719 -11.71 -21.42 14.11
CA TYR A 719 -10.55 -21.40 14.99
C TYR A 719 -10.92 -20.88 16.39
N PHE A 720 -11.58 -19.72 16.47
CA PHE A 720 -12.02 -19.14 17.73
C PHE A 720 -13.00 -20.03 18.51
N LEU A 721 -13.98 -20.65 17.85
CA LEU A 721 -14.95 -21.52 18.51
C LEU A 721 -14.32 -22.80 19.07
N VAL A 722 -13.28 -23.33 18.41
CA VAL A 722 -12.47 -24.43 18.96
C VAL A 722 -11.69 -23.95 20.17
N ASP A 723 -10.95 -22.86 20.02
CA ASP A 723 -10.01 -22.35 21.02
C ASP A 723 -10.72 -21.90 22.31
N MET A 724 -11.90 -21.29 22.19
CA MET A 724 -12.74 -20.85 23.31
C MET A 724 -13.18 -22.01 24.22
N GLN A 725 -13.19 -23.25 23.74
CA GLN A 725 -13.51 -24.40 24.59
C GLN A 725 -12.41 -24.70 25.63
N GLN A 726 -11.21 -24.11 25.47
CA GLN A 726 -10.13 -24.14 26.44
C GLN A 726 -9.70 -22.71 26.81
N PRO A 727 -10.55 -21.94 27.52
CA PRO A 727 -10.37 -20.49 27.66
C PRO A 727 -9.07 -20.08 28.38
N ASN A 728 -8.53 -20.94 29.25
CA ASN A 728 -7.23 -20.71 29.90
C ASN A 728 -6.02 -20.89 28.98
N MET A 729 -6.17 -21.67 27.90
CA MET A 729 -5.11 -21.98 26.93
C MET A 729 -5.28 -21.21 25.62
N ALA A 730 -6.43 -20.57 25.42
CA ALA A 730 -6.77 -19.89 24.18
C ALA A 730 -5.78 -18.76 23.84
N LYS A 731 -5.38 -18.69 22.57
CA LYS A 731 -4.38 -17.75 22.06
C LYS A 731 -4.86 -17.14 20.76
N PHE A 732 -4.77 -15.82 20.63
CA PHE A 732 -5.07 -15.17 19.36
C PHE A 732 -4.14 -15.72 18.26
N PRO A 733 -4.69 -16.32 17.18
CA PRO A 733 -3.90 -17.05 16.21
C PRO A 733 -2.86 -16.16 15.55
N ALA A 734 -1.62 -16.67 15.43
CA ALA A 734 -0.54 -15.99 14.71
C ALA A 734 -0.20 -14.57 15.24
N TYR A 735 -0.49 -14.30 16.51
CA TYR A 735 -0.13 -13.07 17.21
C TYR A 735 0.36 -13.34 18.64
N THR A 736 -0.35 -14.20 19.39
CA THR A 736 0.03 -14.64 20.75
C THR A 736 0.75 -15.99 20.69
N LEU A 737 1.91 -16.08 21.34
CA LEU A 737 2.76 -17.28 21.41
C LEU A 737 2.28 -18.35 22.39
#